data_AF-A0A165E781-F1
#
_entry.id   AF-A0A165E781-F1
#
_cell.length_a   1.000
_cell.length_b   1.000
_cell.length_c   1.000
_cell.angle_alpha   90.00
_cell.angle_beta   90.00
_cell.angle_gamma   90.00
#
_symmetry.space_group_name_H-M   'P 1'
#
loop_
_entity.id
_entity.type
_entity.pdbx_description
1 polymer ?
#
loop_
_entity_poly.entity_id
_entity_poly.type
_entity_poly.pdbx_seq_one_letter_code
_entity_poly.pdbx_strand_id
1 'polypeptide(L)'
;DRPVISTAAPLDLRSLLLALPRNPDASKLAEQCIVSQLKSWVTTLEETRDADTSLGKPLGVDLEKLEGISVSALGNSPASDAAAIVKAAAAGGVTDTKALWTWERLPYAVRCAGFSALKAGSTTEDERPKKKTRAVNDEQFAADVDEWYRATDRIADERILRNETYLRLLSRASKVKTTSTPWTFGLLRLQDVSTVVSGAVDVNATARTGSPIALKIPRAPLQSVPGFHVLDGKRTDAVYLQPSIEAFRARWTSLTGNLLDGLEWSNVCVAGGLVLGSLLTPDIPAKHPEVAKVNKPEEWKSSDIDLYIYGLDIDTANRKVKHIADTYKKNLPAGAPFLSVRNSQTITLYSAYPVRRVQIVLKLVSSPREVLLNFDLDIVAAAFDGKDVWMLPRCVRALESIVFKYANKGFGIRILPSYIAALSTYNTKEKIAPHTRGERLYLDLDLKHRADDARRWTRECINEYLEVGHTRSPFHWPKPYPPVKSKKPVFSHAMLESYAQVTSEPLGRSCLTGFTLFMRHVALWEEELAGRITIFEDLWATDTYGEGPLQEISYDDSPPYAWNESFTIEEFKRALDAFNQKEIDHTRERIDWQESRGRFDKPIPARRITYADTIDELLSPEKDIQIPVFLPQHFLDFANKLILEALRQAHPLSKERSDLEGPLNIEGCDPAVLWRLDCVLNWQMLDRTIDEVREALWAFHRAYERSNKVDPDHSINTLKTNLSRRAIRTSTEDEMDAFVRWVGRKPYHSETKLNAVWQMEEMGDGGDGGFSEDDGEEGESDGSEGEEW
;
A
#
# COMPACT_ATOMS: atom_id res chain seq x y z
N ASP A 1 3.57 -25.55 17.30
CA ASP A 1 3.22 -24.29 16.60
C ASP A 1 1.85 -24.31 15.96
N ARG A 2 1.05 -23.26 16.15
CA ARG A 2 -0.24 -23.06 15.45
C ARG A 2 -0.01 -22.17 14.21
N PRO A 3 -0.76 -22.36 13.11
CA PRO A 3 -0.63 -21.50 11.94
C PRO A 3 -1.03 -20.06 12.29
N VAL A 4 -0.25 -19.07 11.83
CA VAL A 4 -0.60 -17.66 11.98
C VAL A 4 -1.51 -17.29 10.82
N ILE A 5 -2.83 -17.30 11.06
CA ILE A 5 -3.81 -16.97 10.02
C ILE A 5 -3.98 -15.46 9.94
N SER A 6 -3.92 -14.94 8.72
CA SER A 6 -4.17 -13.55 8.40
C SER A 6 -5.49 -13.09 9.00
N THR A 7 -5.38 -12.08 9.83
CA THR A 7 -6.47 -11.32 10.39
C THR A 7 -7.26 -10.62 9.31
N ALA A 8 -6.68 -10.28 8.16
CA ALA A 8 -7.37 -9.65 7.04
C ALA A 8 -8.19 -10.64 6.19
N ALA A 9 -8.02 -11.94 6.39
CA ALA A 9 -8.81 -12.94 5.69
C ALA A 9 -10.30 -12.90 6.14
N PRO A 10 -11.27 -13.06 5.21
CA PRO A 10 -12.69 -13.15 5.55
C PRO A 10 -12.96 -14.21 6.64
N LEU A 11 -13.99 -13.98 7.47
CA LEU A 11 -14.32 -14.90 8.57
C LEU A 11 -14.49 -16.34 8.10
N ASP A 12 -15.17 -16.56 6.98
CA ASP A 12 -15.39 -17.89 6.42
C ASP A 12 -14.07 -18.57 6.03
N LEU A 13 -13.15 -17.83 5.40
CA LEU A 13 -11.82 -18.33 5.05
C LEU A 13 -11.00 -18.66 6.30
N ARG A 14 -11.06 -17.81 7.34
CA ARG A 14 -10.36 -18.07 8.60
C ARG A 14 -10.92 -19.30 9.31
N SER A 15 -12.24 -19.41 9.40
CA SER A 15 -12.91 -20.56 9.98
C SER A 15 -12.53 -21.84 9.26
N LEU A 16 -12.48 -21.79 7.91
CA LEU A 16 -12.00 -22.90 7.09
C LEU A 16 -10.55 -23.29 7.44
N LEU A 17 -9.63 -22.33 7.52
CA LEU A 17 -8.21 -22.57 7.80
C LEU A 17 -7.95 -23.09 9.22
N LEU A 18 -8.79 -22.70 10.19
CA LEU A 18 -8.69 -23.08 11.61
C LEU A 18 -9.41 -24.40 11.93
N ALA A 19 -10.51 -24.72 11.25
CA ALA A 19 -11.32 -25.92 11.52
C ALA A 19 -10.70 -27.23 11.01
N LEU A 20 -9.65 -27.13 10.19
CA LEU A 20 -9.00 -28.29 9.62
C LEU A 20 -8.13 -29.04 10.65
N PRO A 21 -8.09 -30.39 10.61
CA PRO A 21 -7.29 -31.21 11.52
C PRO A 21 -5.80 -30.82 11.49
N ARG A 22 -5.01 -31.30 12.47
CA ARG A 22 -3.57 -30.98 12.57
C ARG A 22 -2.80 -31.27 11.28
N ASN A 23 -3.21 -32.29 10.51
CA ASN A 23 -2.63 -32.65 9.21
C ASN A 23 -3.72 -32.72 8.09
N PRO A 24 -4.15 -31.58 7.53
CA PRO A 24 -5.09 -31.54 6.42
C PRO A 24 -4.39 -31.78 5.08
N ASP A 25 -5.11 -32.42 4.16
CA ASP A 25 -4.73 -32.51 2.75
C ASP A 25 -4.55 -31.10 2.16
N ALA A 26 -3.32 -30.77 1.75
CA ALA A 26 -2.94 -29.48 1.20
C ALA A 26 -3.74 -29.12 -0.06
N SER A 27 -4.10 -30.12 -0.88
CA SER A 27 -4.90 -29.96 -2.09
C SER A 27 -6.29 -29.47 -1.74
N LYS A 28 -6.97 -30.23 -0.88
CA LYS A 28 -8.32 -29.94 -0.44
C LYS A 28 -8.40 -28.59 0.25
N LEU A 29 -7.39 -28.25 1.05
CA LEU A 29 -7.28 -26.97 1.71
C LEU A 29 -7.21 -25.80 0.70
N ALA A 30 -6.30 -25.87 -0.28
CA ALA A 30 -6.13 -24.83 -1.28
C ALA A 30 -7.38 -24.69 -2.18
N GLU A 31 -7.98 -25.81 -2.59
CA GLU A 31 -9.25 -25.85 -3.34
C GLU A 31 -10.39 -25.17 -2.59
N GLN A 32 -10.61 -25.54 -1.32
CA GLN A 32 -11.68 -24.94 -0.51
C GLN A 32 -11.46 -23.44 -0.32
N CYS A 33 -10.20 -23.00 -0.20
CA CYS A 33 -9.87 -21.57 -0.15
C CYS A 33 -10.26 -20.86 -1.45
N ILE A 34 -9.86 -21.38 -2.61
CA ILE A 34 -10.19 -20.81 -3.93
C ILE A 34 -11.72 -20.75 -4.13
N VAL A 35 -12.42 -21.86 -3.88
CA VAL A 35 -13.87 -21.94 -4.04
C VAL A 35 -14.60 -20.95 -3.11
N SER A 36 -14.15 -20.84 -1.85
CA SER A 36 -14.71 -19.88 -0.89
C SER A 36 -14.53 -18.43 -1.37
N GLN A 37 -13.35 -18.07 -1.89
CA GLN A 37 -13.10 -16.72 -2.39
C GLN A 37 -13.89 -16.40 -3.65
N LEU A 38 -13.97 -17.34 -4.60
CA LEU A 38 -14.77 -17.16 -5.82
C LEU A 38 -16.25 -16.99 -5.48
N LYS A 39 -16.78 -17.75 -4.51
CA LYS A 39 -18.15 -17.57 -4.02
C LYS A 39 -18.36 -16.17 -3.46
N SER A 40 -17.44 -15.69 -2.60
CA SER A 40 -17.51 -14.34 -2.04
C SER A 40 -17.50 -13.28 -3.14
N TRP A 41 -16.66 -13.44 -4.16
CA TRP A 41 -16.57 -12.53 -5.28
C TRP A 41 -17.85 -12.49 -6.12
N VAL A 42 -18.45 -13.66 -6.42
CA VAL A 42 -19.74 -13.73 -7.12
C VAL A 42 -20.82 -12.97 -6.35
N THR A 43 -20.90 -13.17 -5.03
CA THR A 43 -21.83 -12.41 -4.18
C THR A 43 -21.59 -10.91 -4.28
N THR A 44 -20.34 -10.46 -4.21
CA THR A 44 -20.00 -9.03 -4.38
C THR A 44 -20.38 -8.49 -5.77
N LEU A 45 -20.27 -9.28 -6.83
CA LEU A 45 -20.70 -8.88 -8.17
C LEU A 45 -22.22 -8.76 -8.28
N GLU A 46 -22.97 -9.71 -7.72
CA GLU A 46 -24.43 -9.67 -7.66
C GLU A 46 -24.90 -8.44 -6.88
N GLU A 47 -24.33 -8.22 -5.69
CA GLU A 47 -24.58 -7.02 -4.89
C GLU A 47 -24.24 -5.74 -5.66
N THR A 48 -23.13 -5.71 -6.41
CA THR A 48 -22.74 -4.54 -7.22
C THR A 48 -23.67 -4.30 -8.40
N ARG A 49 -24.15 -5.36 -9.04
CA ARG A 49 -25.10 -5.28 -10.17
C ARG A 49 -26.41 -4.65 -9.70
N ASP A 50 -26.90 -5.12 -8.56
CA ASP A 50 -28.16 -4.71 -7.97
C ASP A 50 -28.02 -3.40 -7.17
N ALA A 51 -26.79 -3.02 -6.80
CA ALA A 51 -26.49 -1.76 -6.14
C ALA A 51 -26.86 -0.57 -7.03
N ASP A 52 -27.53 0.37 -6.41
CA ASP A 52 -27.86 1.64 -7.04
C ASP A 52 -26.59 2.48 -7.20
N THR A 53 -26.21 2.75 -8.44
CA THR A 53 -25.04 3.55 -8.78
C THR A 53 -25.42 4.96 -9.21
N SER A 54 -26.71 5.31 -9.13
CA SER A 54 -27.18 6.62 -9.57
C SER A 54 -26.43 7.71 -8.81
N LEU A 55 -26.09 8.78 -9.52
CA LEU A 55 -25.26 9.84 -8.98
C LEU A 55 -25.83 10.39 -7.68
N GLY A 56 -25.06 10.25 -6.61
CA GLY A 56 -25.41 10.72 -5.28
C GLY A 56 -26.40 9.84 -4.50
N LYS A 57 -27.02 8.79 -5.03
CA LYS A 57 -28.05 8.04 -4.26
C LYS A 57 -27.53 7.07 -3.20
N PRO A 58 -26.35 6.42 -3.34
CA PRO A 58 -25.63 5.81 -2.21
C PRO A 58 -25.32 6.81 -1.11
N LEU A 59 -25.29 8.08 -1.51
CA LEU A 59 -25.21 9.23 -0.68
C LEU A 59 -26.60 9.93 -0.66
N GLY A 60 -27.74 9.25 -0.66
CA GLY A 60 -29.14 9.79 -0.55
C GLY A 60 -29.61 10.99 -1.35
N VAL A 61 -28.95 11.36 -2.44
CA VAL A 61 -29.37 12.43 -3.35
C VAL A 61 -29.40 11.84 -4.76
N ASP A 62 -30.55 11.74 -5.39
CA ASP A 62 -30.62 11.16 -6.74
C ASP A 62 -30.42 12.27 -7.80
N LEU A 63 -29.16 12.60 -8.12
CA LEU A 63 -28.82 13.66 -9.07
C LEU A 63 -29.32 13.37 -10.48
N GLU A 64 -29.52 12.11 -10.83
CA GLU A 64 -30.04 11.70 -12.15
C GLU A 64 -31.52 12.03 -12.32
N LYS A 65 -32.24 12.26 -11.22
CA LYS A 65 -33.65 12.69 -11.22
C LYS A 65 -33.82 14.20 -11.21
N LEU A 66 -32.75 14.98 -11.10
CA LEU A 66 -32.84 16.43 -11.22
C LEU A 66 -33.08 16.82 -12.69
N GLU A 67 -34.25 17.38 -12.95
CA GLU A 67 -34.66 17.79 -14.29
C GLU A 67 -33.65 18.79 -14.89
N GLY A 68 -33.11 18.45 -16.07
CA GLY A 68 -32.12 19.28 -16.77
C GLY A 68 -30.65 18.97 -16.47
N ILE A 69 -30.31 17.98 -15.63
CA ILE A 69 -28.94 17.45 -15.54
C ILE A 69 -28.72 16.37 -16.60
N SER A 70 -27.68 16.56 -17.42
CA SER A 70 -27.10 15.48 -18.20
C SER A 70 -25.95 14.86 -17.42
N VAL A 71 -26.10 13.62 -16.97
CA VAL A 71 -25.09 12.90 -16.17
C VAL A 71 -23.75 12.78 -16.90
N SER A 72 -23.78 12.70 -18.23
CA SER A 72 -22.57 12.69 -19.08
C SER A 72 -21.85 14.04 -19.15
N ALA A 73 -22.49 15.13 -18.71
CA ALA A 73 -21.87 16.46 -18.64
C ALA A 73 -21.11 16.71 -17.32
N LEU A 74 -21.25 15.83 -16.33
CA LEU A 74 -20.56 15.91 -15.04
C LEU A 74 -19.19 15.22 -15.09
N GLY A 75 -18.29 15.60 -14.17
CA GLY A 75 -16.92 15.08 -14.11
C GLY A 75 -15.93 15.87 -14.97
N ASN A 76 -16.33 17.03 -15.46
CA ASN A 76 -15.47 17.96 -16.17
C ASN A 76 -14.69 18.85 -15.21
N SER A 77 -15.37 19.48 -14.25
CA SER A 77 -14.75 20.26 -13.19
C SER A 77 -15.69 20.36 -11.98
N PRO A 78 -15.18 20.38 -10.74
CA PRO A 78 -16.02 20.55 -9.57
C PRO A 78 -16.87 21.83 -9.61
N ALA A 79 -16.35 22.91 -10.18
CA ALA A 79 -17.07 24.19 -10.33
C ALA A 79 -18.23 24.10 -11.33
N SER A 80 -17.99 23.53 -12.52
CA SER A 80 -19.03 23.33 -13.53
C SER A 80 -20.11 22.38 -13.04
N ASP A 81 -19.70 21.31 -12.36
CA ASP A 81 -20.61 20.30 -11.82
C ASP A 81 -21.48 20.94 -10.73
N ALA A 82 -20.89 21.76 -9.85
CA ALA A 82 -21.63 22.49 -8.84
C ALA A 82 -22.65 23.47 -9.47
N ALA A 83 -22.24 24.22 -10.49
CA ALA A 83 -23.12 25.13 -11.21
C ALA A 83 -24.28 24.40 -11.92
N ALA A 84 -24.01 23.24 -12.52
CA ALA A 84 -25.02 22.40 -13.16
C ALA A 84 -26.06 21.89 -12.15
N ILE A 85 -25.62 21.45 -10.97
CA ILE A 85 -26.49 20.99 -9.88
C ILE A 85 -27.38 22.14 -9.39
N VAL A 86 -26.84 23.34 -9.17
CA VAL A 86 -27.62 24.52 -8.75
C VAL A 86 -28.67 24.88 -9.79
N LYS A 87 -28.28 24.91 -11.07
CA LYS A 87 -29.19 25.25 -12.17
C LYS A 87 -30.37 24.27 -12.25
N ALA A 88 -30.10 22.98 -12.11
CA ALA A 88 -31.14 21.96 -12.14
C ALA A 88 -32.01 21.96 -10.90
N ALA A 89 -31.43 22.16 -9.71
CA ALA A 89 -32.20 22.31 -8.47
C ALA A 89 -33.16 23.52 -8.54
N ALA A 90 -32.70 24.65 -9.07
CA ALA A 90 -33.52 25.83 -9.30
C ALA A 90 -34.65 25.56 -10.31
N ALA A 91 -34.36 24.84 -11.40
CA ALA A 91 -35.37 24.42 -12.39
C ALA A 91 -36.43 23.49 -11.77
N GLY A 92 -36.03 22.63 -10.84
CA GLY A 92 -36.91 21.76 -10.05
C GLY A 92 -37.63 22.45 -8.87
N GLY A 93 -37.58 23.77 -8.77
CA GLY A 93 -38.32 24.56 -7.77
C GLY A 93 -37.64 24.70 -6.40
N VAL A 94 -36.36 24.33 -6.26
CA VAL A 94 -35.59 24.55 -5.02
C VAL A 94 -35.21 26.03 -4.91
N THR A 95 -35.79 26.73 -3.94
CA THR A 95 -35.56 28.17 -3.71
C THR A 95 -34.35 28.45 -2.80
N ASP A 96 -34.06 27.56 -1.85
CA ASP A 96 -32.86 27.64 -1.01
C ASP A 96 -31.75 26.73 -1.54
N THR A 97 -30.93 27.29 -2.42
CA THR A 97 -29.78 26.58 -3.00
C THR A 97 -28.61 26.45 -2.00
N LYS A 98 -28.64 27.11 -0.83
CA LYS A 98 -27.60 26.97 0.19
C LYS A 98 -27.71 25.62 0.90
N ALA A 99 -28.92 25.12 1.11
CA ALA A 99 -29.18 23.81 1.68
C ALA A 99 -28.66 22.66 0.79
N LEU A 100 -28.47 22.85 -0.52
CA LEU A 100 -27.92 21.81 -1.41
C LEU A 100 -26.52 21.38 -0.99
N TRP A 101 -25.74 22.28 -0.40
CA TRP A 101 -24.35 22.01 -0.01
C TRP A 101 -24.22 21.48 1.42
N THR A 102 -25.26 21.65 2.24
CA THR A 102 -25.33 20.99 3.56
C THR A 102 -25.63 19.50 3.41
N TRP A 103 -26.08 19.05 2.24
CA TRP A 103 -26.26 17.64 1.93
C TRP A 103 -24.93 16.89 2.10
N GLU A 104 -24.89 15.96 3.05
CA GLU A 104 -23.70 15.19 3.46
C GLU A 104 -23.14 14.23 2.39
N ARG A 105 -23.61 14.42 1.17
CA ARG A 105 -24.08 13.35 0.33
C ARG A 105 -23.79 13.67 -1.17
N LEU A 106 -23.21 14.84 -1.46
CA LEU A 106 -22.58 15.14 -2.74
C LEU A 106 -21.10 14.72 -2.75
N PRO A 107 -20.50 14.46 -3.94
CA PRO A 107 -19.06 14.25 -4.04
C PRO A 107 -18.27 15.40 -3.39
N TYR A 108 -17.20 15.06 -2.67
CA TYR A 108 -16.46 16.00 -1.83
C TYR A 108 -16.01 17.25 -2.61
N ALA A 109 -15.40 17.06 -3.78
CA ALA A 109 -14.90 18.13 -4.63
C ALA A 109 -16.01 19.10 -5.07
N VAL A 110 -17.12 18.55 -5.57
CA VAL A 110 -18.28 19.32 -6.07
C VAL A 110 -18.90 20.14 -4.94
N ARG A 111 -19.04 19.53 -3.77
CA ARG A 111 -19.53 20.22 -2.56
C ARG A 111 -18.63 21.38 -2.18
N CYS A 112 -17.32 21.16 -2.10
CA CYS A 112 -16.37 22.22 -1.74
C CYS A 112 -16.43 23.38 -2.74
N ALA A 113 -16.49 23.09 -4.05
CA ALA A 113 -16.67 24.10 -5.07
C ALA A 113 -17.98 24.90 -4.90
N GLY A 114 -19.09 24.22 -4.58
CA GLY A 114 -20.36 24.85 -4.26
C GLY A 114 -20.29 25.81 -3.07
N PHE A 115 -19.62 25.42 -1.98
CA PHE A 115 -19.38 26.32 -0.84
C PHE A 115 -18.50 27.52 -1.20
N SER A 116 -17.45 27.31 -1.99
CA SER A 116 -16.59 28.39 -2.46
C SER A 116 -17.37 29.40 -3.31
N ALA A 117 -18.25 28.93 -4.20
CA ALA A 117 -19.12 29.79 -5.00
C ALA A 117 -20.11 30.61 -4.15
N LEU A 118 -20.68 30.03 -3.09
CA LEU A 118 -21.55 30.76 -2.16
C LEU A 118 -20.84 31.89 -1.42
N LYS A 119 -19.59 31.66 -0.99
CA LYS A 119 -18.77 32.69 -0.32
C LYS A 119 -18.47 33.86 -1.26
N ALA A 120 -18.20 33.59 -2.53
CA ALA A 120 -17.92 34.62 -3.52
C ALA A 120 -19.13 35.53 -3.85
N GLY A 121 -20.36 35.03 -3.72
CA GLY A 121 -21.59 35.78 -3.99
C GLY A 121 -22.17 36.56 -2.79
N SER A 122 -21.60 36.40 -1.59
CA SER A 122 -22.07 37.02 -0.34
C SER A 122 -21.21 38.25 0.00
N THR A 123 -21.58 39.43 -0.50
CA THR A 123 -20.86 40.70 -0.25
C THR A 123 -21.22 41.42 1.06
N THR A 124 -21.94 40.78 1.98
CA THR A 124 -22.25 41.34 3.31
C THR A 124 -21.57 40.53 4.40
N GLU A 125 -20.54 41.12 5.02
CA GLU A 125 -19.85 40.59 6.21
C GLU A 125 -20.74 40.55 7.48
N ASP A 126 -21.96 41.08 7.42
CA ASP A 126 -22.88 41.18 8.56
C ASP A 126 -24.13 40.34 8.35
N GLU A 127 -24.10 39.08 8.78
CA GLU A 127 -25.25 38.37 9.34
C GLU A 127 -24.77 37.07 10.00
N ARG A 128 -24.06 37.21 11.13
CA ARG A 128 -23.85 36.09 12.07
C ARG A 128 -25.18 35.81 12.78
N PRO A 129 -25.76 34.61 12.72
CA PRO A 129 -26.98 34.30 13.48
C PRO A 129 -26.69 34.38 14.99
N LYS A 130 -27.48 35.20 15.71
CA LYS A 130 -27.40 35.32 17.18
C LYS A 130 -27.94 34.05 17.86
N LYS A 131 -27.12 33.43 18.71
CA LYS A 131 -27.43 32.32 19.63
C LYS A 131 -28.80 32.48 20.32
N LYS A 132 -29.66 31.45 20.25
CA LYS A 132 -30.69 31.20 21.28
C LYS A 132 -30.34 29.92 22.01
N THR A 133 -29.91 30.06 23.27
CA THR A 133 -29.62 28.95 24.18
C THR A 133 -30.94 28.46 24.79
N ARG A 134 -31.22 27.15 24.71
CA ARG A 134 -32.24 26.53 25.56
C ARG A 134 -31.69 25.21 26.08
N ALA A 135 -31.59 25.10 27.40
CA ALA A 135 -31.20 23.88 28.09
C ALA A 135 -32.44 23.00 28.29
N VAL A 136 -32.38 21.74 27.88
CA VAL A 136 -33.30 20.68 28.35
C VAL A 136 -32.50 19.39 28.50
N ASN A 137 -32.85 18.67 29.56
CA ASN A 137 -32.19 17.55 30.20
C ASN A 137 -32.08 16.27 29.33
N ASP A 138 -31.22 15.39 29.86
CA ASP A 138 -30.94 13.99 29.55
C ASP A 138 -32.04 13.17 28.86
N GLU A 139 -31.56 12.22 28.06
CA GLU A 139 -32.31 11.17 27.34
C GLU A 139 -33.00 11.58 26.03
N GLN A 140 -32.21 12.14 25.11
CA GLN A 140 -32.34 11.89 23.68
C GLN A 140 -31.03 12.28 23.01
N PHE A 141 -30.47 11.41 22.16
CA PHE A 141 -29.41 11.77 21.23
C PHE A 141 -29.96 12.89 20.32
N ALA A 142 -29.78 14.14 20.76
CA ALA A 142 -30.41 15.31 20.19
C ALA A 142 -29.81 15.60 18.81
N ALA A 143 -30.64 15.39 17.80
CA ALA A 143 -30.47 15.81 16.42
C ALA A 143 -30.60 17.34 16.23
N ASP A 144 -30.14 18.15 17.20
CA ASP A 144 -30.24 19.62 17.19
C ASP A 144 -28.88 20.28 17.50
N VAL A 145 -27.83 19.83 16.80
CA VAL A 145 -26.51 20.50 16.76
C VAL A 145 -26.08 20.75 15.31
N ASP A 146 -27.03 21.19 14.48
CA ASP A 146 -26.80 22.05 13.33
C ASP A 146 -27.03 23.48 13.85
N GLU A 147 -26.07 24.39 13.84
CA GLU A 147 -25.73 25.15 12.65
C GLU A 147 -24.44 25.92 12.97
N TRP A 148 -23.47 25.85 12.06
CA TRP A 148 -22.33 26.77 11.92
C TRP A 148 -21.05 26.57 12.76
N TYR A 149 -20.98 25.75 13.82
CA TYR A 149 -19.78 25.73 14.70
C TYR A 149 -19.17 24.39 15.17
N ARG A 150 -19.46 23.24 14.53
CA ARG A 150 -18.71 21.98 14.81
C ARG A 150 -18.13 21.26 13.60
N ALA A 151 -18.23 21.85 12.41
CA ALA A 151 -17.92 21.21 11.14
C ALA A 151 -16.80 21.95 10.38
N THR A 152 -15.54 21.61 10.64
CA THR A 152 -14.49 21.87 9.64
C THR A 152 -13.54 20.69 9.40
N ASP A 153 -13.29 19.80 10.38
CA ASP A 153 -12.40 18.64 10.12
C ASP A 153 -13.02 17.26 10.38
N ARG A 154 -13.71 17.03 11.50
CA ARG A 154 -14.25 15.69 11.85
C ARG A 154 -15.24 15.16 10.79
N ILE A 155 -16.15 16.02 10.34
CA ILE A 155 -17.15 15.69 9.32
C ILE A 155 -16.53 15.60 7.91
N ALA A 156 -15.44 16.34 7.64
CA ALA A 156 -14.79 16.31 6.34
C ALA A 156 -14.09 14.97 6.09
N ASP A 157 -13.41 14.43 7.10
CA ASP A 157 -12.65 13.18 6.99
C ASP A 157 -13.58 11.96 6.82
N GLU A 158 -14.64 11.85 7.63
CA GLU A 158 -15.67 10.79 7.47
C GLU A 158 -16.34 10.84 6.08
N ARG A 159 -16.51 12.04 5.51
CA ARG A 159 -17.08 12.22 4.17
C ARG A 159 -16.13 11.78 3.06
N ILE A 160 -14.82 11.92 3.24
CA ILE A 160 -13.82 11.44 2.27
C ILE A 160 -13.85 9.91 2.20
N LEU A 161 -13.96 9.23 3.35
CA LEU A 161 -14.10 7.78 3.40
C LEU A 161 -15.38 7.32 2.68
N ARG A 162 -16.52 8.00 2.90
CA ARG A 162 -17.77 7.72 2.15
C ARG A 162 -17.62 7.96 0.65
N ASN A 163 -16.94 9.04 0.27
CA ASN A 163 -16.67 9.37 -1.13
C ASN A 163 -15.84 8.28 -1.80
N GLU A 164 -14.82 7.78 -1.10
CA GLU A 164 -13.97 6.70 -1.59
C GLU A 164 -14.77 5.41 -1.80
N THR A 165 -15.59 5.00 -0.83
CA THR A 165 -16.50 3.84 -0.99
C THR A 165 -17.37 3.98 -2.22
N TYR A 166 -17.88 5.18 -2.48
CA TYR A 166 -18.68 5.48 -3.65
C TYR A 166 -17.87 5.40 -4.96
N LEU A 167 -16.66 5.96 -5.01
CA LEU A 167 -15.78 5.85 -6.18
C LEU A 167 -15.38 4.39 -6.46
N ARG A 168 -15.17 3.57 -5.42
CA ARG A 168 -14.96 2.12 -5.53
C ARG A 168 -16.19 1.41 -6.06
N LEU A 169 -17.39 1.79 -5.63
CA LEU A 169 -18.64 1.26 -6.17
C LEU A 169 -18.78 1.59 -7.66
N LEU A 170 -18.55 2.84 -8.07
CA LEU A 170 -18.60 3.23 -9.49
C LEU A 170 -17.59 2.46 -10.34
N SER A 171 -16.36 2.27 -9.83
CA SER A 171 -15.32 1.50 -10.52
C SER A 171 -15.74 0.04 -10.72
N ARG A 172 -16.28 -0.61 -9.67
CA ARG A 172 -16.81 -1.98 -9.75
C ARG A 172 -18.01 -2.08 -10.70
N ALA A 173 -18.95 -1.14 -10.61
CA ALA A 173 -20.13 -1.08 -11.44
C ALA A 173 -19.80 -0.99 -12.94
N SER A 174 -18.76 -0.23 -13.30
CA SER A 174 -18.31 -0.09 -14.69
C SER A 174 -17.88 -1.41 -15.35
N LYS A 175 -17.60 -2.45 -14.55
CA LYS A 175 -17.23 -3.80 -15.04
C LYS A 175 -18.44 -4.69 -15.31
N VAL A 176 -19.60 -4.41 -14.72
CA VAL A 176 -20.80 -5.28 -14.79
C VAL A 176 -21.98 -4.65 -15.51
N LYS A 177 -22.02 -3.32 -15.64
CA LYS A 177 -23.08 -2.60 -16.35
C LYS A 177 -22.52 -1.38 -17.07
N THR A 178 -23.15 -1.01 -18.18
CA THR A 178 -22.83 0.24 -18.89
C THR A 178 -23.15 1.43 -18.00
N THR A 179 -22.15 2.27 -17.72
CA THR A 179 -22.32 3.50 -16.97
C THR A 179 -22.09 4.70 -17.89
N SER A 180 -22.92 5.73 -17.77
CA SER A 180 -22.78 7.00 -18.52
C SER A 180 -21.78 7.95 -17.87
N THR A 181 -21.32 7.63 -16.66
CA THR A 181 -20.44 8.47 -15.85
C THR A 181 -18.99 8.33 -16.30
N PRO A 182 -18.28 9.42 -16.65
CA PRO A 182 -16.88 9.35 -17.01
C PRO A 182 -16.03 8.93 -15.81
N TRP A 183 -14.89 8.29 -16.05
CA TRP A 183 -13.96 7.86 -14.98
C TRP A 183 -13.43 9.06 -14.15
N THR A 184 -13.47 10.27 -14.70
CA THR A 184 -13.07 11.53 -14.05
C THR A 184 -14.06 12.03 -13.01
N PHE A 185 -15.31 11.54 -13.01
CA PHE A 185 -16.32 12.00 -12.06
C PHE A 185 -15.88 11.76 -10.61
N GLY A 186 -15.97 12.82 -9.80
CA GLY A 186 -15.57 12.83 -8.39
C GLY A 186 -14.06 12.99 -8.14
N LEU A 187 -13.23 13.05 -9.18
CA LEU A 187 -11.80 13.36 -9.09
C LEU A 187 -11.57 14.87 -9.26
N LEU A 188 -10.35 15.32 -8.96
CA LEU A 188 -9.94 16.72 -9.08
C LEU A 188 -8.77 16.85 -10.05
N ARG A 189 -8.75 17.90 -10.87
CA ARG A 189 -7.54 18.29 -11.60
C ARG A 189 -6.72 19.26 -10.77
N LEU A 190 -5.43 19.38 -11.10
CA LEU A 190 -4.55 20.40 -10.51
C LEU A 190 -5.17 21.80 -10.51
N GLN A 191 -5.74 22.23 -11.64
CA GLN A 191 -6.37 23.55 -11.76
C GLN A 191 -7.62 23.74 -10.89
N ASP A 192 -8.26 22.66 -10.45
CA ASP A 192 -9.47 22.72 -9.63
C ASP A 192 -9.14 22.80 -8.12
N VAL A 193 -7.87 22.61 -7.73
CA VAL A 193 -7.44 22.57 -6.31
C VAL A 193 -7.75 23.88 -5.59
N SER A 194 -7.45 25.04 -6.18
CA SER A 194 -7.73 26.36 -5.58
C SER A 194 -9.23 26.62 -5.36
N THR A 195 -10.10 25.97 -6.14
CA THR A 195 -11.56 26.07 -5.98
C THR A 195 -12.04 25.23 -4.80
N VAL A 196 -11.41 24.08 -4.55
CA VAL A 196 -11.82 23.12 -3.52
C VAL A 196 -11.17 23.39 -2.17
N VAL A 197 -9.92 23.88 -2.17
CA VAL A 197 -9.12 24.17 -0.97
C VAL A 197 -9.31 25.64 -0.58
N SER A 198 -10.19 25.89 0.37
CA SER A 198 -10.60 27.27 0.73
C SER A 198 -9.48 28.18 1.28
N GLY A 199 -8.36 27.60 1.72
CA GLY A 199 -7.19 28.33 2.22
C GLY A 199 -6.06 28.47 1.21
N ALA A 200 -6.20 27.98 -0.03
CA ALA A 200 -5.12 28.02 -1.01
C ALA A 200 -4.82 29.47 -1.44
N VAL A 201 -3.54 29.83 -1.51
CA VAL A 201 -3.08 31.19 -1.83
C VAL A 201 -2.05 31.13 -2.93
N ASP A 202 -2.24 31.96 -3.96
CA ASP A 202 -1.26 32.16 -5.02
C ASP A 202 0.02 32.81 -4.48
N VAL A 203 1.16 32.21 -4.79
CA VAL A 203 2.49 32.76 -4.52
C VAL A 203 2.99 33.43 -5.80
N ASN A 204 3.39 34.69 -5.70
CA ASN A 204 3.85 35.49 -6.83
C ASN A 204 5.33 35.80 -6.73
N ALA A 205 6.05 35.84 -7.86
CA ALA A 205 7.47 36.16 -7.89
C ALA A 205 7.80 37.57 -7.36
N THR A 206 6.88 38.52 -7.55
CA THR A 206 6.95 39.88 -6.99
C THR A 206 5.57 40.32 -6.51
N ALA A 207 5.49 41.33 -5.66
CA ALA A 207 4.22 41.88 -5.14
C ALA A 207 3.34 42.57 -6.20
N ARG A 208 3.82 42.74 -7.44
CA ARG A 208 3.03 43.31 -8.55
C ARG A 208 2.59 42.17 -9.49
N THR A 209 1.30 42.23 -9.83
CA THR A 209 0.53 41.33 -10.71
C THR A 209 1.38 40.62 -11.77
N GLY A 210 1.62 39.32 -11.55
CA GLY A 210 2.18 38.38 -12.49
C GLY A 210 1.49 37.04 -12.31
N SER A 211 1.71 36.09 -13.23
CA SER A 211 1.19 34.72 -13.06
C SER A 211 1.77 34.10 -11.78
N PRO A 212 0.97 33.33 -11.04
CA PRO A 212 1.45 32.64 -9.84
C PRO A 212 2.60 31.70 -10.19
N ILE A 213 3.62 31.67 -9.34
CA ILE A 213 4.76 30.76 -9.44
C ILE A 213 4.57 29.48 -8.62
N ALA A 214 3.65 29.50 -7.66
CA ALA A 214 3.23 28.34 -6.89
C ALA A 214 1.83 28.57 -6.30
N LEU A 215 1.13 27.48 -5.97
CA LEU A 215 -0.06 27.52 -5.13
C LEU A 215 0.32 27.05 -3.73
N LYS A 216 0.21 27.92 -2.72
CA LYS A 216 0.47 27.60 -1.33
C LYS A 216 -0.80 27.07 -0.67
N ILE A 217 -0.76 25.86 -0.13
CA ILE A 217 -1.79 25.30 0.74
C ILE A 217 -1.29 25.41 2.19
N PRO A 218 -1.78 26.40 2.97
CA PRO A 218 -1.47 26.48 4.39
C PRO A 218 -2.12 25.33 5.13
N ARG A 219 -1.41 24.78 6.11
CA ARG A 219 -1.92 23.71 6.96
C ARG A 219 -2.28 24.25 8.34
N ALA A 220 -3.35 23.71 8.91
CA ALA A 220 -3.80 24.13 10.25
C ALA A 220 -2.74 23.81 11.32
N PRO A 221 -2.51 24.66 12.33
CA PRO A 221 -1.60 24.34 13.45
C PRO A 221 -1.94 22.98 14.09
N LEU A 222 -0.94 22.21 14.52
CA LEU A 222 -1.15 20.85 15.08
C LEU A 222 -2.19 20.84 16.20
N GLN A 223 -2.17 21.85 17.06
CA GLN A 223 -3.05 21.99 18.21
C GLN A 223 -4.53 22.15 17.81
N SER A 224 -4.81 22.64 16.60
CA SER A 224 -6.17 22.78 16.09
C SER A 224 -6.67 21.56 15.32
N VAL A 225 -5.79 20.61 14.97
CA VAL A 225 -6.18 19.41 14.23
C VAL A 225 -6.54 18.30 15.23
N PRO A 226 -7.79 17.84 15.31
CA PRO A 226 -8.19 16.81 16.28
C PRO A 226 -7.71 15.43 15.84
N GLY A 227 -7.40 14.55 16.80
CA GLY A 227 -6.92 13.19 16.54
C GLY A 227 -5.63 12.89 17.30
N PHE A 228 -5.03 11.75 17.00
CA PHE A 228 -3.75 11.34 17.54
C PHE A 228 -2.69 11.43 16.43
N HIS A 229 -1.61 12.16 16.69
CA HIS A 229 -0.63 12.51 15.66
C HIS A 229 0.76 11.99 16.01
N VAL A 230 1.51 11.57 14.99
CA VAL A 230 2.89 11.10 15.11
C VAL A 230 3.71 11.53 13.90
N LEU A 231 5.04 11.56 14.04
CA LEU A 231 5.99 12.03 13.01
C LEU A 231 5.84 13.52 12.63
N ASP A 232 5.16 14.32 13.46
CA ASP A 232 4.89 15.74 13.17
C ASP A 232 6.13 16.63 13.19
N GLY A 233 7.24 16.16 13.77
CA GLY A 233 8.48 16.93 13.85
C GLY A 233 9.09 17.32 12.49
N LYS A 234 8.70 16.63 11.40
CA LYS A 234 9.04 17.03 10.02
C LYS A 234 7.87 17.67 9.27
N ARG A 235 6.69 17.80 9.88
CA ARG A 235 5.52 18.42 9.24
C ARG A 235 5.80 19.89 8.93
N THR A 236 5.63 20.27 7.67
CA THR A 236 5.69 21.68 7.25
C THR A 236 4.38 22.41 7.55
N ASP A 237 4.47 23.74 7.75
CA ASP A 237 3.34 24.64 7.98
C ASP A 237 2.48 24.86 6.72
N ALA A 238 3.03 24.56 5.54
CA ALA A 238 2.34 24.64 4.26
C ALA A 238 2.92 23.64 3.25
N VAL A 239 2.18 23.42 2.17
CA VAL A 239 2.63 22.71 0.97
C VAL A 239 2.56 23.66 -0.22
N TYR A 240 3.48 23.50 -1.16
CA TYR A 240 3.54 24.31 -2.37
C TYR A 240 3.32 23.41 -3.59
N LEU A 241 2.32 23.74 -4.39
CA LEU A 241 2.01 23.01 -5.62
C LEU A 241 2.40 23.84 -6.84
N GLN A 242 2.54 23.15 -7.97
CA GLN A 242 2.60 23.80 -9.28
C GLN A 242 1.38 24.72 -9.49
N PRO A 243 1.59 25.93 -9.99
CA PRO A 243 0.51 26.91 -10.18
C PRO A 243 -0.41 26.57 -11.35
N SER A 244 0.06 25.76 -12.30
CA SER A 244 -0.71 25.36 -13.49
C SER A 244 -0.21 24.04 -14.07
N ILE A 245 -0.98 23.48 -15.00
CA ILE A 245 -0.60 22.26 -15.72
C ILE A 245 0.64 22.47 -16.60
N GLU A 246 0.85 23.68 -17.14
CA GLU A 246 2.03 24.03 -17.92
C GLU A 246 3.29 24.01 -17.05
N ALA A 247 3.21 24.59 -15.84
CA ALA A 247 4.31 24.55 -14.87
C ALA A 247 4.60 23.10 -14.43
N PHE A 248 3.55 22.31 -14.21
CA PHE A 248 3.70 20.87 -13.95
C PHE A 248 4.39 20.15 -15.09
N ARG A 249 3.98 20.34 -16.35
CA ARG A 249 4.59 19.67 -17.51
C ARG A 249 6.05 20.07 -17.70
N ALA A 250 6.39 21.34 -17.47
CA ALA A 250 7.77 21.81 -17.51
C ALA A 250 8.62 21.11 -16.43
N ARG A 251 8.11 21.02 -15.20
CA ARG A 251 8.77 20.30 -14.11
C ARG A 251 8.87 18.80 -14.38
N TRP A 252 7.80 18.18 -14.85
CA TRP A 252 7.75 16.78 -15.27
C TRP A 252 8.83 16.48 -16.31
N THR A 253 8.96 17.34 -17.33
CA THR A 253 9.99 17.22 -18.38
C THR A 253 11.39 17.29 -17.80
N SER A 254 11.64 18.26 -16.91
CA SER A 254 12.94 18.41 -16.24
C SER A 254 13.29 17.22 -15.36
N LEU A 255 12.34 16.73 -14.57
CA LEU A 255 12.53 15.60 -13.67
C LEU A 255 12.77 14.33 -14.50
N THR A 256 11.90 14.03 -15.45
CA THR A 256 12.00 12.80 -16.26
C THR A 256 13.12 12.84 -17.31
N GLY A 257 13.82 13.96 -17.50
CA GLY A 257 14.79 14.08 -18.60
C GLY A 257 14.15 13.92 -19.98
N ASN A 258 12.85 14.22 -20.10
CA ASN A 258 12.05 14.08 -21.32
C ASN A 258 12.02 12.64 -21.91
N LEU A 259 12.18 11.61 -21.08
CA LEU A 259 12.27 10.20 -21.53
C LEU A 259 11.01 9.68 -22.24
N LEU A 260 9.85 10.31 -22.03
CA LEU A 260 8.56 9.92 -22.62
C LEU A 260 8.11 10.84 -23.76
N ASP A 261 9.00 11.64 -24.34
CA ASP A 261 8.66 12.50 -25.47
C ASP A 261 8.16 11.70 -26.68
N GLY A 262 7.04 12.13 -27.26
CA GLY A 262 6.37 11.41 -28.35
C GLY A 262 5.55 10.19 -27.91
N LEU A 263 5.38 9.93 -26.61
CA LEU A 263 4.49 8.88 -26.12
C LEU A 263 3.04 9.12 -26.57
N GLU A 264 2.35 8.05 -26.95
CA GLU A 264 0.93 8.09 -27.28
C GLU A 264 0.15 7.74 -26.01
N TRP A 265 -0.38 8.79 -25.38
CA TRP A 265 -0.95 8.75 -24.04
C TRP A 265 -2.32 8.09 -23.94
N SER A 266 -3.00 7.78 -25.06
CA SER A 266 -4.26 7.02 -24.99
C SER A 266 -4.03 5.70 -24.27
N ASN A 267 -4.89 5.42 -23.29
CA ASN A 267 -4.86 4.21 -22.46
C ASN A 267 -3.60 4.06 -21.59
N VAL A 268 -2.88 5.16 -21.33
CA VAL A 268 -1.68 5.18 -20.48
C VAL A 268 -1.76 6.34 -19.49
N CYS A 269 -1.41 6.11 -18.23
CA CYS A 269 -1.14 7.17 -17.27
C CYS A 269 0.09 6.84 -16.42
N VAL A 270 0.73 7.88 -15.90
CA VAL A 270 1.72 7.75 -14.82
C VAL A 270 1.01 8.02 -13.51
N ALA A 271 1.30 7.28 -12.45
CA ALA A 271 0.82 7.60 -11.10
C ALA A 271 1.92 7.44 -10.05
N GLY A 272 1.68 7.89 -8.82
CA GLY A 272 2.59 7.63 -7.69
C GLY A 272 3.57 8.75 -7.38
N GLY A 273 4.72 8.37 -6.81
CA GLY A 273 5.67 9.29 -6.17
C GLY A 273 6.22 10.39 -7.09
N LEU A 274 6.53 10.07 -8.35
CA LEU A 274 7.12 11.07 -9.23
C LEU A 274 6.10 12.11 -9.75
N VAL A 275 4.83 11.73 -9.89
CA VAL A 275 3.75 12.69 -10.15
C VAL A 275 3.63 13.66 -8.98
N LEU A 276 3.67 13.14 -7.75
CA LEU A 276 3.69 13.96 -6.54
C LEU A 276 4.93 14.87 -6.48
N GLY A 277 6.13 14.36 -6.75
CA GLY A 277 7.35 15.17 -6.78
C GLY A 277 7.32 16.28 -7.84
N SER A 278 6.73 16.00 -9.00
CA SER A 278 6.53 17.02 -10.04
C SER A 278 5.53 18.08 -9.60
N LEU A 279 4.50 17.68 -8.85
CA LEU A 279 3.48 18.55 -8.28
C LEU A 279 4.02 19.44 -7.15
N LEU A 280 4.88 18.91 -6.27
CA LEU A 280 5.32 19.57 -5.04
C LEU A 280 6.59 20.41 -5.16
N THR A 281 7.20 20.47 -6.34
CA THR A 281 8.48 21.18 -6.55
C THR A 281 8.32 22.37 -7.51
N PRO A 282 7.48 23.38 -7.20
CA PRO A 282 7.37 24.58 -8.02
C PRO A 282 8.67 25.38 -8.06
N ASP A 283 8.88 26.10 -9.17
CA ASP A 283 10.04 26.95 -9.38
C ASP A 283 9.92 28.29 -8.64
N ILE A 284 10.31 28.29 -7.36
CA ILE A 284 10.37 29.50 -6.54
C ILE A 284 11.77 30.16 -6.66
N PRO A 285 11.86 31.47 -7.01
CA PRO A 285 13.13 32.17 -7.10
C PRO A 285 13.95 32.13 -5.81
N ALA A 286 15.28 31.98 -5.92
CA ALA A 286 16.20 31.83 -4.78
C ALA A 286 16.17 32.95 -3.73
N LYS A 287 15.68 34.16 -4.08
CA LYS A 287 15.54 35.30 -3.17
C LYS A 287 14.15 35.41 -2.54
N HIS A 288 13.21 34.56 -2.93
CA HIS A 288 11.84 34.59 -2.42
C HIS A 288 11.79 33.97 -1.01
N PRO A 289 11.03 34.56 -0.05
CA PRO A 289 11.03 34.11 1.35
C PRO A 289 10.58 32.66 1.55
N GLU A 290 9.71 32.15 0.65
CA GLU A 290 9.18 30.80 0.76
C GLU A 290 10.09 29.71 0.16
N VAL A 291 11.18 30.06 -0.54
CA VAL A 291 12.03 29.08 -1.25
C VAL A 291 12.61 28.01 -0.33
N ALA A 292 12.88 28.36 0.93
CA ALA A 292 13.42 27.43 1.92
C ALA A 292 12.40 26.40 2.41
N LYS A 293 11.10 26.62 2.17
CA LYS A 293 9.99 25.75 2.62
C LYS A 293 9.44 24.84 1.52
N VAL A 294 9.90 25.00 0.29
CA VAL A 294 9.42 24.22 -0.86
C VAL A 294 10.25 22.95 -1.00
N ASN A 295 9.59 21.84 -1.34
CA ASN A 295 10.29 20.61 -1.69
C ASN A 295 11.20 20.84 -2.88
N LYS A 296 12.36 20.17 -2.88
CA LYS A 296 13.36 20.31 -3.94
C LYS A 296 13.30 19.14 -4.92
N PRO A 297 13.57 19.34 -6.21
CA PRO A 297 13.61 18.25 -7.19
C PRO A 297 14.63 17.16 -6.83
N GLU A 298 15.70 17.51 -6.11
CA GLU A 298 16.72 16.57 -5.64
C GLU A 298 16.17 15.52 -4.66
N GLU A 299 15.07 15.84 -3.97
CA GLU A 299 14.37 14.92 -3.07
C GLU A 299 13.67 13.80 -3.84
N TRP A 300 13.56 13.85 -5.17
CA TRP A 300 12.82 12.87 -5.98
C TRP A 300 13.70 12.17 -7.02
N LYS A 301 15.03 12.15 -6.78
CA LYS A 301 16.01 11.58 -7.72
C LYS A 301 15.87 10.07 -7.91
N SER A 302 15.48 9.36 -6.86
CA SER A 302 15.31 7.90 -6.83
C SER A 302 13.93 7.43 -7.27
N SER A 303 12.97 8.34 -7.41
CA SER A 303 11.62 8.00 -7.82
C SER A 303 11.58 7.54 -9.28
N ASP A 304 11.02 6.36 -9.49
CA ASP A 304 10.80 5.80 -10.82
C ASP A 304 9.58 6.43 -11.50
N ILE A 305 9.49 6.21 -12.82
CA ILE A 305 8.31 6.56 -13.60
C ILE A 305 7.39 5.33 -13.64
N ASP A 306 6.40 5.28 -12.74
CA ASP A 306 5.41 4.19 -12.69
C ASP A 306 4.27 4.43 -13.70
N LEU A 307 4.26 3.64 -14.77
CA LEU A 307 3.27 3.66 -15.85
C LEU A 307 2.22 2.55 -15.67
N TYR A 308 0.99 2.93 -15.93
CA TYR A 308 -0.17 2.05 -15.93
C TYR A 308 -0.83 2.07 -17.31
N ILE A 309 -1.12 0.89 -17.82
CA ILE A 309 -1.94 0.70 -19.03
C ILE A 309 -3.36 0.36 -18.58
N TYR A 310 -4.36 1.01 -19.18
CA TYR A 310 -5.75 0.83 -18.76
C TYR A 310 -6.71 0.65 -19.95
N GLY A 311 -7.78 -0.11 -19.75
CA GLY A 311 -8.88 -0.24 -20.72
C GLY A 311 -8.49 -0.87 -22.05
N LEU A 312 -7.44 -1.69 -22.08
CA LEU A 312 -6.98 -2.44 -23.26
C LEU A 312 -7.08 -3.95 -23.01
N ASP A 313 -7.32 -4.71 -24.07
CA ASP A 313 -7.09 -6.15 -24.08
C ASP A 313 -5.58 -6.47 -24.04
N ILE A 314 -5.24 -7.71 -23.70
CA ILE A 314 -3.86 -8.18 -23.53
C ILE A 314 -2.98 -7.92 -24.76
N ASP A 315 -3.48 -8.24 -25.95
CA ASP A 315 -2.68 -8.14 -27.17
C ASP A 315 -2.36 -6.67 -27.48
N THR A 316 -3.33 -5.78 -27.27
CA THR A 316 -3.15 -4.34 -27.41
C THR A 316 -2.28 -3.78 -26.28
N ALA A 317 -2.40 -4.29 -25.05
CA ALA A 317 -1.55 -3.91 -23.93
C ALA A 317 -0.08 -4.29 -24.17
N ASN A 318 0.21 -5.49 -24.68
CA ASN A 318 1.56 -5.91 -25.05
C ASN A 318 2.16 -5.03 -26.17
N ARG A 319 1.37 -4.65 -27.18
CA ARG A 319 1.78 -3.65 -28.17
C ARG A 319 2.06 -2.28 -27.54
N LYS A 320 1.28 -1.89 -26.54
CA LYS A 320 1.48 -0.62 -25.81
C LYS A 320 2.77 -0.65 -24.97
N VAL A 321 3.11 -1.77 -24.34
CA VAL A 321 4.42 -1.98 -23.67
C VAL A 321 5.57 -1.74 -24.65
N LYS A 322 5.48 -2.32 -25.85
CA LYS A 322 6.48 -2.11 -26.91
C LYS A 322 6.60 -0.63 -27.32
N HIS A 323 5.46 0.04 -27.53
CA HIS A 323 5.44 1.48 -27.85
C HIS A 323 6.11 2.34 -26.77
N ILE A 324 5.84 2.05 -25.49
CA ILE A 324 6.47 2.74 -24.36
C ILE A 324 7.98 2.52 -24.37
N ALA A 325 8.45 1.28 -24.57
CA ALA A 325 9.87 0.97 -24.59
C ALA A 325 10.61 1.58 -25.79
N ASP A 326 10.00 1.56 -26.97
CA ASP A 326 10.55 2.19 -28.17
C ASP A 326 10.65 3.72 -27.98
N THR A 327 9.65 4.34 -27.33
CA THR A 327 9.67 5.76 -26.98
C THR A 327 10.80 6.07 -25.99
N TYR A 328 10.90 5.30 -24.91
CA TYR A 328 11.98 5.45 -23.92
C TYR A 328 13.35 5.34 -24.57
N LYS A 329 13.58 4.27 -25.35
CA LYS A 329 14.87 3.99 -26.01
C LYS A 329 15.26 5.09 -27.00
N LYS A 330 14.29 5.65 -27.74
CA LYS A 330 14.51 6.76 -28.67
C LYS A 330 14.99 8.03 -27.96
N ASN A 331 14.55 8.26 -26.73
CA ASN A 331 14.85 9.46 -25.95
C ASN A 331 16.07 9.30 -25.03
N LEU A 332 16.74 8.14 -25.04
CA LEU A 332 17.98 7.94 -24.30
C LEU A 332 19.13 8.78 -24.90
N PRO A 333 20.12 9.17 -24.08
CA PRO A 333 21.35 9.78 -24.60
C PRO A 333 22.03 8.89 -25.66
N ALA A 334 22.68 9.50 -26.63
CA ALA A 334 23.35 8.77 -27.70
C ALA A 334 24.38 7.78 -27.13
N GLY A 335 24.26 6.49 -27.51
CA GLY A 335 25.14 5.42 -27.03
C GLY A 335 24.83 4.92 -25.61
N ALA A 336 23.81 5.46 -24.93
CA ALA A 336 23.38 4.93 -23.64
C ALA A 336 22.81 3.50 -23.82
N PRO A 337 23.09 2.59 -22.87
CA PRO A 337 22.61 1.23 -22.98
C PRO A 337 21.11 1.15 -22.64
N PHE A 338 20.46 0.07 -23.06
CA PHE A 338 19.06 -0.19 -22.78
C PHE A 338 18.93 -1.64 -22.31
N LEU A 339 18.19 -1.85 -21.23
CA LEU A 339 17.83 -3.18 -20.74
C LEU A 339 16.37 -3.16 -20.30
N SER A 340 15.59 -4.15 -20.75
CA SER A 340 14.25 -4.40 -20.24
C SER A 340 14.28 -5.61 -19.31
N VAL A 341 13.67 -5.50 -18.13
CA VAL A 341 13.62 -6.55 -17.11
C VAL A 341 12.16 -6.82 -16.77
N ARG A 342 11.75 -8.09 -16.75
CA ARG A 342 10.38 -8.54 -16.45
C ARG A 342 10.39 -9.46 -15.23
N ASN A 343 9.52 -9.17 -14.27
CA ASN A 343 9.19 -10.05 -13.14
C ASN A 343 7.68 -10.34 -13.12
N SER A 344 7.17 -10.94 -12.04
CA SER A 344 5.76 -11.34 -11.93
C SER A 344 4.77 -10.16 -11.87
N GLN A 345 5.25 -8.92 -11.67
CA GLN A 345 4.46 -7.73 -11.39
C GLN A 345 4.67 -6.60 -12.41
N THR A 346 5.89 -6.44 -12.92
CA THR A 346 6.28 -5.28 -13.72
C THR A 346 7.24 -5.62 -14.86
N ILE A 347 7.25 -4.75 -15.87
CA ILE A 347 8.35 -4.62 -16.83
C ILE A 347 9.04 -3.30 -16.54
N THR A 348 10.32 -3.34 -16.19
CA THR A 348 11.10 -2.13 -15.88
C THR A 348 12.18 -1.92 -16.94
N LEU A 349 12.24 -0.70 -17.44
CA LEU A 349 13.20 -0.24 -18.45
C LEU A 349 14.35 0.48 -17.77
N TYR A 350 15.57 0.02 -18.03
CA TYR A 350 16.81 0.51 -17.45
C TYR A 350 17.73 1.10 -18.52
N SER A 351 18.56 2.04 -18.08
CA SER A 351 19.70 2.58 -18.81
C SER A 351 20.86 2.86 -17.84
N ALA A 352 21.84 3.67 -18.23
CA ALA A 352 22.92 4.07 -17.33
C ALA A 352 22.42 5.03 -16.25
N TYR A 353 22.94 4.92 -15.02
CA TYR A 353 22.72 5.93 -13.99
C TYR A 353 23.23 7.31 -14.48
N PRO A 354 22.53 8.43 -14.22
CA PRO A 354 21.30 8.58 -13.44
C PRO A 354 20.01 8.61 -14.27
N VAL A 355 20.02 8.07 -15.50
CA VAL A 355 18.82 8.06 -16.36
C VAL A 355 17.72 7.27 -15.68
N ARG A 356 16.57 7.91 -15.42
CA ARG A 356 15.50 7.29 -14.64
C ARG A 356 14.94 6.04 -15.31
N ARG A 357 14.50 5.13 -14.45
CA ARG A 357 13.84 3.91 -14.86
C ARG A 357 12.37 4.19 -15.14
N VAL A 358 11.82 3.42 -16.08
CA VAL A 358 10.39 3.41 -16.37
C VAL A 358 9.85 2.04 -15.99
N GLN A 359 8.93 2.00 -15.03
CA GLN A 359 8.31 0.78 -14.54
C GLN A 359 6.89 0.69 -15.06
N ILE A 360 6.60 -0.35 -15.85
CA ILE A 360 5.26 -0.62 -16.40
C ILE A 360 4.60 -1.68 -15.52
N VAL A 361 3.50 -1.32 -14.87
CA VAL A 361 2.74 -2.21 -13.97
C VAL A 361 1.85 -3.16 -14.78
N LEU A 362 1.99 -4.46 -14.56
CA LEU A 362 1.27 -5.51 -15.32
C LEU A 362 -0.09 -5.86 -14.70
N LYS A 363 -0.95 -4.85 -14.55
CA LYS A 363 -2.34 -5.00 -14.07
C LYS A 363 -3.32 -4.49 -15.12
N LEU A 364 -4.26 -5.35 -15.54
CA LEU A 364 -5.33 -4.99 -16.48
C LEU A 364 -6.45 -4.26 -15.75
N VAL A 365 -6.26 -2.95 -15.55
CA VAL A 365 -7.24 -2.06 -14.92
C VAL A 365 -8.14 -1.41 -15.97
N SER A 366 -9.38 -1.06 -15.61
CA SER A 366 -10.34 -0.49 -16.57
C SER A 366 -10.16 1.00 -16.81
N SER A 367 -9.65 1.73 -15.82
CA SER A 367 -9.52 3.20 -15.88
C SER A 367 -8.46 3.74 -14.91
N PRO A 368 -7.99 4.99 -15.10
CA PRO A 368 -7.09 5.64 -14.15
C PRO A 368 -7.68 5.78 -12.74
N ARG A 369 -9.01 5.87 -12.60
CA ARG A 369 -9.66 5.88 -11.29
C ARG A 369 -9.35 4.61 -10.49
N GLU A 370 -9.38 3.45 -11.14
CA GLU A 370 -9.07 2.17 -10.50
C GLU A 370 -7.59 2.10 -10.07
N VAL A 371 -6.67 2.64 -10.88
CA VAL A 371 -5.26 2.81 -10.51
C VAL A 371 -5.15 3.62 -9.21
N LEU A 372 -5.77 4.80 -9.18
CA LEU A 372 -5.71 5.70 -8.03
C LEU A 372 -6.33 5.09 -6.77
N LEU A 373 -7.44 4.36 -6.89
CA LEU A 373 -8.11 3.71 -5.76
C LEU A 373 -7.29 2.57 -5.16
N ASN A 374 -6.29 2.06 -5.85
CA ASN A 374 -5.42 0.99 -5.36
C ASN A 374 -4.15 1.49 -4.67
N PHE A 375 -3.89 2.81 -4.64
CA PHE A 375 -2.80 3.37 -3.82
C PHE A 375 -3.12 3.25 -2.33
N ASP A 376 -2.11 2.82 -1.57
CA ASP A 376 -2.10 2.67 -0.12
C ASP A 376 -1.86 3.99 0.62
N LEU A 377 -1.13 4.92 0.01
CA LEU A 377 -0.84 6.25 0.55
C LEU A 377 -1.66 7.32 -0.18
N ASP A 378 -2.37 8.14 0.60
CA ASP A 378 -3.29 9.15 0.07
C ASP A 378 -2.59 10.20 -0.78
N ILE A 379 -1.41 10.65 -0.34
CA ILE A 379 -0.69 11.75 -0.98
C ILE A 379 -0.15 11.41 -2.37
N VAL A 380 0.02 10.12 -2.67
CA VAL A 380 0.47 9.64 -3.99
C VAL A 380 -0.69 9.15 -4.86
N ALA A 381 -1.93 9.28 -4.40
CA ALA A 381 -3.13 8.99 -5.19
C ALA A 381 -3.42 10.11 -6.21
N ALA A 382 -2.42 10.38 -7.03
CA ALA A 382 -2.39 11.33 -8.13
C ALA A 382 -1.82 10.67 -9.40
N ALA A 383 -2.38 11.01 -10.56
CA ALA A 383 -1.97 10.47 -11.86
C ALA A 383 -1.88 11.57 -12.92
N PHE A 384 -0.92 11.44 -13.83
CA PHE A 384 -0.77 12.26 -15.02
C PHE A 384 -1.10 11.42 -16.27
N ASP A 385 -2.07 11.86 -17.07
CA ASP A 385 -2.55 11.15 -18.27
C ASP A 385 -1.95 11.70 -19.57
N GLY A 386 -0.85 12.47 -19.49
CA GLY A 386 -0.27 13.19 -20.62
C GLY A 386 -0.87 14.56 -20.88
N LYS A 387 -2.07 14.82 -20.35
CA LYS A 387 -2.77 16.09 -20.49
C LYS A 387 -2.93 16.79 -19.15
N ASP A 388 -3.58 16.16 -18.19
CA ASP A 388 -3.97 16.73 -16.90
C ASP A 388 -3.44 15.87 -15.75
N VAL A 389 -3.32 16.49 -14.57
CA VAL A 389 -3.00 15.80 -13.31
C VAL A 389 -4.28 15.60 -12.54
N TRP A 390 -4.65 14.34 -12.31
CA TRP A 390 -5.85 13.91 -11.62
C TRP A 390 -5.53 13.43 -10.21
N MET A 391 -6.36 13.78 -9.24
CA MET A 391 -6.20 13.44 -7.83
C MET A 391 -7.50 12.89 -7.25
N LEU A 392 -7.39 11.92 -6.35
CA LEU A 392 -8.52 11.54 -5.49
C LEU A 392 -8.76 12.62 -4.43
N PRO A 393 -10.01 12.77 -3.95
CA PRO A 393 -10.32 13.69 -2.84
C PRO A 393 -9.45 13.50 -1.60
N ARG A 394 -9.08 12.26 -1.27
CA ARG A 394 -8.18 11.95 -0.15
C ARG A 394 -6.75 12.48 -0.35
N CYS A 395 -6.26 12.51 -1.59
CA CYS A 395 -4.97 13.13 -1.92
C CYS A 395 -5.01 14.64 -1.65
N VAL A 396 -6.07 15.32 -2.09
CA VAL A 396 -6.24 16.77 -1.87
C VAL A 396 -6.38 17.08 -0.39
N ARG A 397 -7.11 16.25 0.36
CA ARG A 397 -7.17 16.37 1.81
C ARG A 397 -5.83 16.18 2.51
N ALA A 398 -5.03 15.20 2.07
CA ALA A 398 -3.72 14.93 2.63
C ALA A 398 -2.76 16.14 2.49
N LEU A 399 -2.94 16.95 1.44
CA LEU A 399 -2.21 18.20 1.26
C LEU A 399 -2.57 19.25 2.35
N GLU A 400 -3.84 19.32 2.77
CA GLU A 400 -4.36 20.28 3.77
C GLU A 400 -4.10 19.88 5.24
N SER A 401 -4.37 18.61 5.61
CA SER A 401 -4.70 18.28 7.00
C SER A 401 -3.83 17.20 7.67
N ILE A 402 -2.80 16.69 6.99
CA ILE A 402 -1.97 15.53 7.40
C ILE A 402 -2.72 14.20 7.18
N VAL A 403 -2.46 13.50 6.08
CA VAL A 403 -2.87 12.09 5.93
C VAL A 403 -1.73 11.27 5.29
N PHE A 404 -1.17 10.39 6.13
CA PHE A 404 -0.14 9.32 6.06
C PHE A 404 1.08 9.28 5.10
N LYS A 405 2.23 8.98 5.75
CA LYS A 405 3.61 8.54 5.38
C LYS A 405 4.33 9.20 4.20
N TYR A 406 5.02 10.32 4.47
CA TYR A 406 6.22 10.81 3.76
C TYR A 406 6.94 11.83 4.69
N ALA A 407 7.33 11.40 5.90
CA ALA A 407 7.88 12.32 6.91
C ALA A 407 9.09 13.11 6.39
N ASN A 408 9.98 12.48 5.63
CA ASN A 408 11.11 13.15 4.99
C ASN A 408 10.70 14.18 3.92
N LYS A 409 9.48 14.12 3.39
CA LYS A 409 8.92 15.12 2.45
C LYS A 409 7.95 16.10 3.12
N GLY A 410 7.85 16.08 4.44
CA GLY A 410 7.04 17.04 5.19
C GLY A 410 5.66 16.55 5.64
N PHE A 411 5.39 15.24 5.65
CA PHE A 411 4.08 14.67 5.99
C PHE A 411 4.10 13.81 7.26
N GLY A 412 3.22 14.12 8.22
CA GLY A 412 3.01 13.31 9.44
C GLY A 412 1.96 12.20 9.26
N ILE A 413 1.62 11.55 10.37
CA ILE A 413 0.55 10.56 10.47
C ILE A 413 -0.49 11.05 11.46
N ARG A 414 -1.77 10.94 11.09
CA ARG A 414 -2.91 11.33 11.91
C ARG A 414 -3.95 10.21 12.00
N ILE A 415 -4.19 9.70 13.19
CA ILE A 415 -5.31 8.82 13.50
C ILE A 415 -6.53 9.67 13.84
N LEU A 416 -7.63 9.44 13.14
CA LEU A 416 -8.82 10.28 13.23
C LEU A 416 -9.57 10.12 14.57
N PRO A 417 -10.29 11.15 15.04
CA PRO A 417 -11.12 11.05 16.24
C PRO A 417 -12.16 9.93 16.22
N SER A 418 -12.70 9.58 15.05
CA SER A 418 -13.67 8.48 14.89
C SER A 418 -13.06 7.13 15.27
N TYR A 419 -11.81 6.89 14.87
CA TYR A 419 -11.04 5.71 15.23
C TYR A 419 -10.71 5.66 16.72
N ILE A 420 -10.32 6.80 17.31
CA ILE A 420 -10.06 6.90 18.76
C ILE A 420 -11.35 6.63 19.54
N ALA A 421 -12.48 7.20 19.09
CA ALA A 421 -13.78 6.96 19.69
C ALA A 421 -14.20 5.49 19.53
N ALA A 422 -13.90 4.85 18.40
CA ALA A 422 -14.16 3.42 18.22
C ALA A 422 -13.41 2.60 19.29
N LEU A 423 -12.13 2.86 19.58
CA LEU A 423 -11.39 2.14 20.62
C LEU A 423 -12.09 2.16 21.99
N SER A 424 -12.74 3.26 22.36
CA SER A 424 -13.47 3.40 23.63
C SER A 424 -14.66 2.43 23.76
N THR A 425 -15.19 1.92 22.65
CA THR A 425 -16.29 0.95 22.69
C THR A 425 -15.79 -0.44 23.07
N TYR A 426 -14.49 -0.73 22.89
CA TYR A 426 -13.80 -2.00 23.16
C TYR A 426 -13.01 -1.95 24.47
N ASN A 427 -13.70 -1.71 25.58
CA ASN A 427 -13.10 -1.46 26.90
C ASN A 427 -13.11 -2.66 27.86
N THR A 428 -13.61 -3.82 27.44
CA THR A 428 -13.65 -5.04 28.29
C THR A 428 -13.11 -6.25 27.53
N LYS A 429 -12.68 -7.27 28.28
CA LYS A 429 -12.18 -8.52 27.71
C LYS A 429 -13.24 -9.21 26.85
N GLU A 430 -14.50 -9.16 27.24
CA GLU A 430 -15.63 -9.76 26.51
C GLU A 430 -15.82 -9.10 25.15
N LYS A 431 -15.59 -7.79 25.06
CA LYS A 431 -15.68 -7.05 23.80
C LYS A 431 -14.43 -7.17 22.94
N ILE A 432 -13.25 -7.37 23.52
CA ILE A 432 -11.99 -7.53 22.77
C ILE A 432 -11.82 -8.97 22.29
N ALA A 433 -12.25 -9.96 23.09
CA ALA A 433 -12.06 -11.39 22.83
C ALA A 433 -12.48 -11.84 21.41
N PRO A 434 -13.63 -11.40 20.86
CA PRO A 434 -14.02 -11.74 19.49
C PRO A 434 -13.04 -11.24 18.41
N HIS A 435 -12.30 -10.17 18.69
CA HIS A 435 -11.36 -9.54 17.77
C HIS A 435 -9.93 -10.03 17.98
N THR A 436 -9.59 -10.65 19.12
CA THR A 436 -8.24 -11.21 19.36
C THR A 436 -7.81 -12.16 18.26
N ARG A 437 -8.73 -12.95 17.71
CA ARG A 437 -8.49 -13.91 16.60
C ARG A 437 -7.24 -14.79 16.84
N GLY A 438 -6.95 -15.13 18.11
CA GLY A 438 -5.80 -15.94 18.54
C GLY A 438 -4.51 -15.16 18.82
N GLU A 439 -4.49 -13.85 18.66
CA GLU A 439 -3.33 -12.98 18.94
C GLU A 439 -3.31 -12.49 20.40
N ARG A 440 -2.11 -12.21 20.90
CA ARG A 440 -1.90 -11.58 22.21
C ARG A 440 -2.21 -10.08 22.12
N LEU A 441 -3.36 -9.65 22.62
CA LEU A 441 -3.74 -8.23 22.66
C LEU A 441 -3.62 -7.63 24.07
N TYR A 442 -3.24 -6.36 24.16
CA TYR A 442 -3.47 -5.49 25.30
C TYR A 442 -4.99 -5.27 25.47
N LEU A 443 -5.45 -5.20 26.72
CA LEU A 443 -6.82 -4.79 27.04
C LEU A 443 -6.95 -3.26 27.08
N ASP A 444 -5.85 -2.58 27.41
CA ASP A 444 -5.74 -1.14 27.34
C ASP A 444 -5.40 -0.70 25.92
N LEU A 445 -6.37 -0.07 25.26
CA LEU A 445 -6.26 0.42 23.89
C LEU A 445 -6.00 1.93 23.81
N ASP A 446 -5.61 2.58 24.92
CA ASP A 446 -5.30 4.01 24.89
C ASP A 446 -4.02 4.29 24.07
N LEU A 447 -4.18 4.97 22.93
CA LEU A 447 -3.07 5.26 22.02
C LEU A 447 -1.94 6.03 22.69
N LYS A 448 -2.27 6.99 23.57
CA LYS A 448 -1.26 7.82 24.20
C LYS A 448 -0.40 6.97 25.15
N HIS A 449 -1.04 6.16 25.98
CA HIS A 449 -0.35 5.26 26.89
C HIS A 449 0.52 4.25 26.13
N ARG A 450 -0.02 3.58 25.11
CA ARG A 450 0.74 2.62 24.29
C ARG A 450 1.94 3.29 23.59
N ALA A 451 1.78 4.53 23.11
CA ALA A 451 2.86 5.31 22.51
C ALA A 451 3.94 5.71 23.54
N ASP A 452 3.54 6.14 24.73
CA ASP A 452 4.46 6.52 25.81
C ASP A 452 5.27 5.31 26.31
N ASP A 453 4.64 4.13 26.39
CA ASP A 453 5.32 2.86 26.70
C ASP A 453 6.35 2.49 25.62
N ALA A 454 5.98 2.61 24.34
CA ALA A 454 6.90 2.35 23.23
C ALA A 454 8.11 3.31 23.22
N ARG A 455 7.89 4.60 23.53
CA ARG A 455 8.95 5.60 23.68
C ARG A 455 9.89 5.26 24.83
N ARG A 456 9.34 4.90 25.98
CA ARG A 456 10.12 4.50 27.16
C ARG A 456 11.00 3.30 26.84
N TRP A 457 10.39 2.25 26.30
CA TRP A 457 11.10 1.02 25.89
C TRP A 457 12.24 1.35 24.93
N THR A 458 12.00 2.14 23.90
CA THR A 458 13.03 2.48 22.90
C THR A 458 14.21 3.25 23.50
N ARG A 459 13.95 4.18 24.42
CA ARG A 459 15.02 4.91 25.14
C ARG A 459 15.83 3.99 26.03
N GLU A 460 15.17 3.07 26.72
CA GLU A 460 15.86 2.06 27.55
C GLU A 460 16.74 1.16 26.69
N CYS A 461 16.25 0.67 25.55
CA CYS A 461 17.06 -0.08 24.59
C CYS A 461 18.28 0.70 24.13
N ILE A 462 18.12 1.98 23.74
CA ILE A 462 19.24 2.84 23.34
C ILE A 462 20.26 2.93 24.48
N ASN A 463 19.82 3.19 25.71
CA ASN A 463 20.71 3.31 26.86
C ASN A 463 21.47 2.01 27.13
N GLU A 464 20.81 0.85 27.07
CA GLU A 464 21.44 -0.45 27.29
C GLU A 464 22.50 -0.75 26.22
N TYR A 465 22.23 -0.45 24.94
CA TYR A 465 23.25 -0.54 23.89
C TYR A 465 24.46 0.36 24.19
N LEU A 466 24.23 1.59 24.66
CA LEU A 466 25.30 2.51 25.02
C LEU A 466 26.10 2.03 26.25
N GLU A 467 25.45 1.42 27.23
CA GLU A 467 26.09 0.83 28.42
C GLU A 467 27.04 -0.32 28.06
N VAL A 468 26.67 -1.15 27.07
CA VAL A 468 27.54 -2.23 26.56
C VAL A 468 28.58 -1.74 25.54
N GLY A 469 28.74 -0.43 25.37
CA GLY A 469 29.79 0.18 24.55
C GLY A 469 29.47 0.34 23.07
N HIS A 470 28.19 0.25 22.66
CA HIS A 470 27.78 0.51 21.29
C HIS A 470 28.09 1.95 20.87
N THR A 471 28.62 2.14 19.67
CA THR A 471 28.97 3.47 19.16
C THR A 471 28.55 3.69 17.71
N ARG A 472 29.24 3.11 16.74
CA ARG A 472 29.09 3.48 15.31
C ARG A 472 28.75 2.33 14.37
N SER A 473 28.60 1.14 14.91
CA SER A 473 28.45 -0.09 14.13
C SER A 473 27.09 -0.71 14.46
N PRO A 474 25.98 -0.24 13.85
CA PRO A 474 24.67 -0.84 14.09
C PRO A 474 24.77 -2.35 13.81
N PHE A 475 24.30 -3.15 14.76
CA PHE A 475 24.39 -4.61 14.69
C PHE A 475 23.03 -5.20 14.37
N HIS A 476 23.00 -6.06 13.37
CA HIS A 476 21.91 -6.98 13.11
C HIS A 476 22.49 -8.29 12.59
N TRP A 477 21.92 -9.43 12.99
CA TRP A 477 22.36 -10.73 12.50
C TRP A 477 22.03 -10.90 11.01
N PRO A 478 22.91 -11.53 10.20
CA PRO A 478 24.14 -12.25 10.58
C PRO A 478 25.43 -11.44 10.48
N LYS A 479 25.40 -10.15 10.14
CA LYS A 479 26.61 -9.35 9.92
C LYS A 479 26.50 -7.95 10.52
N PRO A 480 27.49 -7.51 11.31
CA PRO A 480 27.59 -6.09 11.68
C PRO A 480 27.71 -5.24 10.41
N TYR A 481 27.05 -4.09 10.39
CA TYR A 481 27.28 -3.12 9.33
C TYR A 481 28.65 -2.44 9.51
N PRO A 482 29.27 -1.96 8.42
CA PRO A 482 30.50 -1.20 8.51
C PRO A 482 30.32 0.02 9.44
N PRO A 483 31.37 0.46 10.17
CA PRO A 483 31.31 1.65 11.00
C PRO A 483 30.86 2.87 10.20
N VAL A 484 29.75 3.49 10.62
CA VAL A 484 29.20 4.67 9.95
C VAL A 484 29.89 5.92 10.48
N LYS A 485 30.27 6.82 9.58
CA LYS A 485 30.91 8.09 9.95
C LYS A 485 29.89 9.04 10.59
N SER A 486 29.71 8.93 11.90
CA SER A 486 28.90 9.86 12.70
C SER A 486 29.64 10.34 13.95
N LYS A 487 29.30 11.56 14.38
CA LYS A 487 29.74 12.10 15.69
C LYS A 487 28.85 11.61 16.84
N LYS A 488 27.71 11.02 16.53
CA LYS A 488 26.72 10.50 17.48
C LYS A 488 26.68 8.98 17.42
N PRO A 489 26.12 8.31 18.44
CA PRO A 489 25.80 6.91 18.35
C PRO A 489 24.91 6.59 17.15
N VAL A 490 25.15 5.47 16.48
CA VAL A 490 24.47 5.10 15.24
C VAL A 490 23.58 3.89 15.48
N PHE A 491 22.28 4.03 15.22
CA PHE A 491 21.29 2.96 15.39
C PHE A 491 20.58 2.67 14.08
N SER A 492 20.01 1.46 13.93
CA SER A 492 19.13 1.09 12.83
C SER A 492 17.76 0.67 13.35
N HIS A 493 16.72 0.83 12.54
CA HIS A 493 15.39 0.27 12.82
C HIS A 493 15.40 -1.25 13.01
N ALA A 494 16.33 -1.97 12.36
CA ALA A 494 16.52 -3.41 12.51
C ALA A 494 16.86 -3.82 13.96
N MET A 495 17.41 -2.91 14.75
CA MET A 495 17.80 -3.17 16.14
C MET A 495 16.59 -3.23 17.09
N LEU A 496 15.41 -2.74 16.65
CA LEU A 496 14.20 -2.66 17.47
C LEU A 496 13.16 -3.76 17.18
N GLU A 497 13.35 -4.51 16.09
CA GLU A 497 12.45 -5.59 15.66
C GLU A 497 13.09 -6.97 15.86
N SER A 498 12.28 -7.97 16.20
CA SER A 498 12.69 -9.36 16.30
C SER A 498 12.16 -10.22 15.16
N TYR A 499 12.99 -11.10 14.61
CA TYR A 499 12.62 -12.07 13.57
C TYR A 499 11.46 -13.01 13.95
N ALA A 500 11.11 -13.10 15.23
CA ALA A 500 10.07 -13.99 15.74
C ALA A 500 8.66 -13.38 15.72
N GLN A 501 8.50 -12.10 15.36
CA GLN A 501 7.17 -11.49 15.23
C GLN A 501 6.50 -11.91 13.92
N VAL A 502 6.02 -13.16 13.87
CA VAL A 502 5.20 -13.66 12.77
C VAL A 502 3.80 -13.08 12.93
N THR A 503 3.39 -12.21 12.02
CA THR A 503 2.05 -11.63 12.03
C THR A 503 1.20 -12.15 10.89
N SER A 504 -0.08 -11.90 11.00
CA SER A 504 -1.09 -12.14 10.01
C SER A 504 -0.91 -11.36 8.69
N GLU A 505 -0.05 -10.34 8.64
CA GLU A 505 0.14 -9.48 7.46
C GLU A 505 0.92 -10.17 6.34
N PRO A 506 0.66 -9.83 5.05
CA PRO A 506 1.31 -10.47 3.89
C PRO A 506 2.83 -10.33 3.89
N LEU A 507 3.31 -9.14 4.27
CA LEU A 507 4.71 -8.83 4.46
C LEU A 507 5.08 -9.30 5.86
N GLY A 508 5.60 -10.52 5.99
CA GLY A 508 5.90 -11.15 7.28
C GLY A 508 6.92 -10.42 8.17
N ARG A 509 7.42 -9.26 7.76
CA ARG A 509 8.38 -8.37 8.46
C ARG A 509 7.97 -6.92 8.19
N SER A 510 7.33 -6.28 9.16
CA SER A 510 6.93 -4.87 9.03
C SER A 510 6.66 -4.27 10.41
N CYS A 511 7.27 -3.10 10.65
CA CYS A 511 6.99 -2.32 11.84
C CYS A 511 5.52 -1.84 11.91
N LEU A 512 4.81 -1.85 10.77
CA LEU A 512 3.39 -1.50 10.67
C LEU A 512 2.47 -2.63 11.14
N THR A 513 3.00 -3.77 11.58
CA THR A 513 2.17 -4.88 12.02
C THR A 513 1.44 -4.61 13.33
N GLY A 514 1.85 -3.63 14.15
CA GLY A 514 1.10 -3.26 15.36
C GLY A 514 1.46 -1.85 15.81
N PHE A 515 0.53 -1.15 16.45
CA PHE A 515 0.72 0.24 16.87
C PHE A 515 1.93 0.40 17.79
N THR A 516 2.06 -0.47 18.80
CA THR A 516 3.17 -0.38 19.78
C THR A 516 4.52 -0.60 19.10
N LEU A 517 4.63 -1.58 18.19
CA LEU A 517 5.86 -1.81 17.42
C LEU A 517 6.18 -0.63 16.51
N PHE A 518 5.18 -0.15 15.76
CA PHE A 518 5.30 1.05 14.94
C PHE A 518 5.81 2.24 15.77
N MET A 519 5.26 2.45 16.97
CA MET A 519 5.68 3.52 17.87
C MET A 519 7.10 3.37 18.41
N ARG A 520 7.67 2.16 18.51
CA ARG A 520 9.09 1.97 18.84
C ARG A 520 9.99 2.55 17.74
N HIS A 521 9.61 2.35 16.49
CA HIS A 521 10.33 2.93 15.34
C HIS A 521 10.14 4.45 15.28
N VAL A 522 8.92 4.95 15.52
CA VAL A 522 8.67 6.40 15.64
C VAL A 522 9.52 7.01 16.76
N ALA A 523 9.63 6.34 17.92
CA ALA A 523 10.45 6.82 19.03
C ALA A 523 11.93 6.93 18.62
N LEU A 524 12.50 5.94 17.91
CA LEU A 524 13.89 6.03 17.42
C LEU A 524 14.09 7.28 16.55
N TRP A 525 13.14 7.56 15.67
CA TRP A 525 13.14 8.76 14.85
C TRP A 525 13.03 10.05 15.69
N GLU A 526 12.21 10.06 16.75
CA GLU A 526 12.12 11.19 17.69
C GLU A 526 13.46 11.42 18.42
N GLU A 527 14.23 10.37 18.71
CA GLU A 527 15.56 10.44 19.31
C GLU A 527 16.61 11.03 18.35
N GLU A 528 16.53 10.69 17.06
CA GLU A 528 17.36 11.33 16.02
C GLU A 528 17.01 12.82 15.87
N LEU A 529 15.72 13.14 15.82
CA LEU A 529 15.25 14.52 15.70
C LEU A 529 15.68 15.38 16.90
N ALA A 530 15.66 14.80 18.10
CA ALA A 530 16.18 15.44 19.31
C ALA A 530 17.72 15.51 19.34
N GLY A 531 18.38 14.95 18.32
CA GLY A 531 19.81 15.04 18.12
C GLY A 531 20.64 14.13 19.01
N ARG A 532 20.07 13.07 19.60
CA ARG A 532 20.78 12.14 20.48
C ARG A 532 21.50 11.02 19.73
N ILE A 533 20.95 10.60 18.61
CA ILE A 533 21.49 9.53 17.77
C ILE A 533 21.59 9.94 16.30
N THR A 534 22.13 9.06 15.47
CA THR A 534 22.01 9.07 14.01
C THR A 534 21.39 7.76 13.59
N ILE A 535 20.36 7.79 12.75
CA ILE A 535 19.78 6.59 12.17
C ILE A 535 20.60 6.21 10.94
N PHE A 536 21.03 4.97 10.89
CA PHE A 536 21.56 4.34 9.70
C PHE A 536 20.39 3.71 8.94
N GLU A 537 20.08 4.29 7.78
CA GLU A 537 19.06 3.79 6.88
C GLU A 537 19.59 2.53 6.18
N ASP A 538 19.10 1.38 6.62
CA ASP A 538 19.43 0.07 6.08
C ASP A 538 18.21 -0.61 5.43
N LEU A 539 18.35 -1.89 5.05
CA LEU A 539 17.29 -2.70 4.43
C LEU A 539 15.95 -2.67 5.21
N TRP A 540 15.99 -2.43 6.52
CA TRP A 540 14.83 -2.50 7.43
C TRP A 540 14.24 -1.13 7.75
N ALA A 541 15.01 -0.07 7.53
CA ALA A 541 14.52 1.30 7.45
C ALA A 541 13.88 1.61 6.09
N THR A 542 13.86 0.65 5.15
CA THR A 542 13.45 0.86 3.75
C THR A 542 12.22 1.74 3.65
N ASP A 543 12.44 2.96 3.19
CA ASP A 543 11.50 3.54 2.29
C ASP A 543 11.41 2.57 1.12
N THR A 544 10.21 2.12 0.78
CA THR A 544 9.95 1.30 -0.41
C THR A 544 10.32 2.05 -1.72
N TYR A 545 11.00 3.20 -1.60
CA TYR A 545 11.20 4.27 -2.57
C TYR A 545 12.62 4.91 -2.56
N GLY A 546 13.58 4.40 -1.77
CA GLY A 546 15.02 4.49 -2.04
C GLY A 546 15.76 5.83 -1.79
N GLU A 547 16.29 6.15 -0.61
CA GLU A 547 17.17 7.34 -0.39
C GLU A 547 18.49 7.09 0.38
N GLY A 548 18.84 5.85 0.74
CA GLY A 548 19.99 5.49 1.59
C GLY A 548 21.33 5.19 0.86
N PRO A 549 22.49 5.44 1.51
CA PRO A 549 23.84 5.34 0.91
C PRO A 549 24.36 3.91 0.67
N LEU A 550 23.71 2.89 1.23
CA LEU A 550 23.98 1.47 1.01
C LEU A 550 22.73 0.73 0.51
N GLN A 551 21.77 1.46 -0.05
CA GLN A 551 20.47 0.87 -0.38
C GLN A 551 20.58 0.02 -1.63
N GLU A 552 20.47 -1.29 -1.41
CA GLU A 552 20.17 -2.25 -2.44
C GLU A 552 18.66 -2.23 -2.67
N ILE A 553 18.23 -1.90 -3.88
CA ILE A 553 16.82 -1.94 -4.23
C ILE A 553 16.43 -3.41 -4.35
N SER A 554 15.59 -3.87 -3.45
CA SER A 554 15.00 -5.21 -3.50
C SER A 554 13.49 -5.08 -3.32
N TYR A 555 12.76 -5.36 -4.40
CA TYR A 555 11.36 -5.77 -4.32
C TYR A 555 11.29 -7.29 -4.14
N ASP A 556 10.18 -7.80 -3.60
CA ASP A 556 9.98 -9.25 -3.35
C ASP A 556 10.37 -10.14 -4.54
N ASP A 557 10.23 -9.63 -5.78
CA ASP A 557 10.56 -10.32 -7.04
C ASP A 557 11.76 -9.72 -7.81
N SER A 558 12.76 -9.18 -7.12
CA SER A 558 14.01 -8.70 -7.73
C SER A 558 15.21 -8.85 -6.80
N PRO A 559 16.42 -9.14 -7.34
CA PRO A 559 17.61 -9.15 -6.51
C PRO A 559 17.92 -7.75 -5.94
N PRO A 560 18.63 -7.68 -4.82
CA PRO A 560 19.26 -6.44 -4.37
C PRO A 560 20.26 -5.92 -5.43
N TYR A 561 20.22 -4.61 -5.72
CA TYR A 561 21.24 -3.92 -6.53
C TYR A 561 21.37 -2.44 -6.16
N ALA A 562 22.57 -1.88 -6.36
CA ALA A 562 22.84 -0.46 -6.12
C ALA A 562 22.46 0.40 -7.33
N TRP A 563 21.69 1.46 -7.12
CA TRP A 563 21.34 2.43 -8.16
C TRP A 563 22.05 3.78 -7.94
N ASN A 564 23.34 3.80 -8.26
CA ASN A 564 24.23 4.97 -8.08
C ASN A 564 25.31 4.99 -9.18
N GLU A 565 26.34 5.82 -9.02
CA GLU A 565 27.45 5.95 -9.98
C GLU A 565 28.22 4.64 -10.26
N SER A 566 28.12 3.64 -9.38
CA SER A 566 28.72 2.31 -9.59
C SER A 566 27.84 1.34 -10.39
N PHE A 567 26.59 1.70 -10.69
CA PHE A 567 25.67 0.81 -11.40
C PHE A 567 26.17 0.50 -12.82
N THR A 568 26.30 -0.78 -13.14
CA THR A 568 26.52 -1.26 -14.50
C THR A 568 25.48 -2.32 -14.88
N ILE A 569 25.07 -2.32 -16.15
CA ILE A 569 24.12 -3.32 -16.66
C ILE A 569 24.67 -4.74 -16.54
N GLU A 570 25.98 -4.94 -16.69
CA GLU A 570 26.57 -6.28 -16.62
C GLU A 570 26.68 -6.84 -15.20
N GLU A 571 26.88 -5.98 -14.19
CA GLU A 571 26.74 -6.39 -12.80
C GLU A 571 25.28 -6.69 -12.47
N PHE A 572 24.35 -5.89 -12.98
CA PHE A 572 22.94 -6.12 -12.76
C PHE A 572 22.44 -7.41 -13.41
N LYS A 573 22.83 -7.71 -14.66
CA LYS A 573 22.56 -8.99 -15.33
C LYS A 573 23.10 -10.17 -14.50
N ARG A 574 24.33 -10.07 -13.99
CA ARG A 574 24.89 -11.08 -13.08
C ARG A 574 24.07 -11.24 -11.79
N ALA A 575 23.56 -10.16 -11.21
CA ALA A 575 22.69 -10.23 -10.04
C ALA A 575 21.33 -10.90 -10.35
N LEU A 576 20.75 -10.60 -11.52
CA LEU A 576 19.52 -11.23 -12.01
C LEU A 576 19.72 -12.73 -12.25
N ASP A 577 20.83 -13.11 -12.87
CA ASP A 577 21.18 -14.51 -13.13
C ASP A 577 21.46 -15.26 -11.82
N ALA A 578 22.17 -14.64 -10.86
CA ALA A 578 22.38 -15.22 -9.54
C ALA A 578 21.07 -15.41 -8.74
N PHE A 579 20.11 -14.50 -8.91
CA PHE A 579 18.78 -14.62 -8.30
C PHE A 579 18.03 -15.84 -8.83
N ASN A 580 18.03 -16.05 -10.15
CA ASN A 580 17.46 -17.24 -10.76
C ASN A 580 18.23 -18.52 -10.38
N GLN A 581 19.57 -18.45 -10.29
CA GLN A 581 20.38 -19.59 -9.86
C GLN A 581 20.04 -20.03 -8.44
N LYS A 582 19.78 -19.08 -7.52
CA LYS A 582 19.34 -19.38 -6.15
C LYS A 582 18.01 -20.13 -6.13
N GLU A 583 17.08 -19.76 -7.01
CA GLU A 583 15.79 -20.47 -7.18
C GLU A 583 16.01 -21.92 -7.65
N ILE A 584 16.93 -22.13 -8.61
CA ILE A 584 17.33 -23.45 -9.11
C ILE A 584 17.94 -24.28 -7.97
N ASP A 585 18.86 -23.70 -7.22
CA ASP A 585 19.59 -24.39 -6.16
C ASP A 585 18.66 -24.80 -5.01
N HIS A 586 17.78 -23.89 -4.56
CA HIS A 586 16.75 -24.22 -3.56
C HIS A 586 15.81 -25.34 -4.04
N THR A 587 15.39 -25.30 -5.30
CA THR A 587 14.54 -26.35 -5.88
C THR A 587 15.27 -27.68 -5.89
N ARG A 588 16.54 -27.71 -6.31
CA ARG A 588 17.37 -28.92 -6.35
C ARG A 588 17.59 -29.50 -4.96
N GLU A 589 18.01 -28.68 -4.00
CA GLU A 589 18.23 -29.11 -2.61
C GLU A 589 17.02 -29.83 -2.03
N ARG A 590 15.81 -29.34 -2.38
CA ARG A 590 14.57 -29.94 -1.93
C ARG A 590 14.25 -31.27 -2.62
N ILE A 591 14.46 -31.37 -3.93
CA ILE A 591 14.29 -32.63 -4.66
C ILE A 591 15.26 -33.69 -4.10
N ASP A 592 16.54 -33.32 -3.92
CA ASP A 592 17.56 -34.19 -3.35
C ASP A 592 17.22 -34.64 -1.92
N TRP A 593 16.61 -33.78 -1.11
CA TRP A 593 16.16 -34.14 0.24
C TRP A 593 15.01 -35.15 0.23
N GLN A 594 14.10 -35.07 -0.75
CA GLN A 594 13.01 -36.03 -0.93
C GLN A 594 13.51 -37.38 -1.47
N GLU A 595 14.53 -37.36 -2.33
CA GLU A 595 15.19 -38.56 -2.83
C GLU A 595 16.13 -39.16 -1.78
N SER A 596 15.64 -40.08 -0.94
CA SER A 596 16.50 -40.92 -0.08
C SER A 596 17.51 -41.80 -0.85
N ARG A 597 17.70 -41.63 -2.17
CA ARG A 597 18.39 -42.57 -3.08
C ARG A 597 19.14 -41.96 -4.28
N GLY A 598 19.30 -40.63 -4.43
CA GLY A 598 20.01 -40.09 -5.60
C GLY A 598 20.13 -38.55 -5.61
N ARG A 599 21.01 -38.02 -6.48
CA ARG A 599 21.04 -36.59 -6.83
C ARG A 599 20.19 -36.37 -8.08
N PHE A 600 19.36 -35.33 -8.08
CA PHE A 600 18.60 -34.92 -9.24
C PHE A 600 19.50 -34.18 -10.24
N ASP A 601 19.89 -34.88 -11.30
CA ASP A 601 20.86 -34.38 -12.30
C ASP A 601 20.22 -33.69 -13.52
N LYS A 602 18.89 -33.56 -13.59
CA LYS A 602 18.22 -32.90 -14.73
C LYS A 602 18.29 -31.36 -14.62
N PRO A 603 18.40 -30.64 -15.74
CA PRO A 603 18.36 -29.18 -15.72
C PRO A 603 16.96 -28.69 -15.31
N ILE A 604 16.91 -27.75 -14.37
CA ILE A 604 15.69 -27.07 -13.93
C ILE A 604 15.67 -25.70 -14.61
N PRO A 605 14.72 -25.40 -15.52
CA PRO A 605 14.69 -24.14 -16.26
C PRO A 605 14.06 -23.00 -15.43
N ALA A 606 14.36 -22.92 -14.14
CA ALA A 606 13.74 -21.96 -13.23
C ALA A 606 14.23 -20.53 -13.49
N ARG A 607 13.30 -19.60 -13.65
CA ARG A 607 13.53 -18.18 -13.86
C ARG A 607 12.41 -17.38 -13.22
N ARG A 608 12.69 -16.70 -12.11
CA ARG A 608 11.74 -15.82 -11.42
C ARG A 608 11.76 -14.40 -11.98
N ILE A 609 12.87 -14.02 -12.61
CA ILE A 609 13.06 -12.74 -13.29
C ILE A 609 13.78 -12.98 -14.62
N THR A 610 13.48 -12.17 -15.63
CA THR A 610 14.07 -12.30 -16.97
C THR A 610 14.40 -10.92 -17.54
N TYR A 611 15.28 -10.87 -18.53
CA TYR A 611 15.68 -9.62 -19.17
C TYR A 611 16.03 -9.81 -20.64
N ALA A 612 15.92 -8.73 -21.40
CA ALA A 612 16.22 -8.68 -22.83
C ALA A 612 16.54 -7.26 -23.29
N ASP A 613 17.20 -7.14 -24.44
CA ASP A 613 17.56 -5.85 -25.04
C ASP A 613 16.42 -5.29 -25.95
N THR A 614 15.35 -6.07 -26.13
CA THR A 614 14.12 -5.70 -26.84
C THR A 614 12.87 -6.27 -26.15
N ILE A 615 11.72 -5.62 -26.31
CA ILE A 615 10.44 -6.12 -25.76
C ILE A 615 9.95 -7.37 -26.49
N ASP A 616 10.20 -7.49 -27.80
CA ASP A 616 9.79 -8.67 -28.58
C ASP A 616 10.51 -9.93 -28.09
N GLU A 617 11.81 -9.82 -27.76
CA GLU A 617 12.56 -10.89 -27.10
C GLU A 617 12.05 -11.10 -25.66
N LEU A 618 11.84 -10.03 -24.88
CA LEU A 618 11.38 -10.15 -23.49
C LEU A 618 10.06 -10.90 -23.34
N LEU A 619 9.16 -10.73 -24.30
CA LEU A 619 7.83 -11.35 -24.34
C LEU A 619 7.80 -12.67 -25.13
N SER A 620 8.95 -13.15 -25.60
CA SER A 620 9.05 -14.42 -26.31
C SER A 620 9.00 -15.62 -25.36
N PRO A 621 8.58 -16.81 -25.84
CA PRO A 621 8.54 -18.03 -25.02
C PRO A 621 9.89 -18.38 -24.38
N GLU A 622 11.01 -18.05 -25.03
CA GLU A 622 12.35 -18.29 -24.51
C GLU A 622 12.64 -17.47 -23.26
N LYS A 623 11.94 -16.35 -23.05
CA LYS A 623 12.10 -15.46 -21.89
C LYS A 623 10.97 -15.60 -20.88
N ASP A 624 10.07 -16.56 -21.01
CA ASP A 624 9.01 -16.78 -20.03
C ASP A 624 9.56 -17.03 -18.63
N ILE A 625 8.88 -16.45 -17.65
CA ILE A 625 9.16 -16.69 -16.23
C ILE A 625 8.67 -18.11 -15.93
N GLN A 626 9.49 -18.88 -15.24
CA GLN A 626 9.25 -20.28 -14.91
C GLN A 626 9.58 -20.51 -13.44
N ILE A 627 8.56 -20.58 -12.59
CA ILE A 627 8.71 -20.70 -11.14
C ILE A 627 8.44 -22.16 -10.74
N PRO A 628 9.42 -22.89 -10.19
CA PRO A 628 9.18 -24.22 -9.68
C PRO A 628 8.24 -24.19 -8.47
N VAL A 629 7.23 -25.04 -8.48
CA VAL A 629 6.31 -25.21 -7.35
C VAL A 629 6.05 -26.69 -7.11
N PHE A 630 6.00 -27.07 -5.84
CA PHE A 630 5.65 -28.42 -5.41
C PHE A 630 4.17 -28.45 -5.10
N LEU A 631 3.40 -29.23 -5.85
CA LEU A 631 1.95 -29.28 -5.72
C LEU A 631 1.50 -30.74 -5.63
N PRO A 632 0.51 -31.09 -4.80
CA PRO A 632 -0.15 -32.38 -4.92
C PRO A 632 -0.80 -32.54 -6.31
N GLN A 633 -0.78 -33.75 -6.88
CA GLN A 633 -1.31 -34.01 -8.23
C GLN A 633 -2.79 -33.58 -8.39
N HIS A 634 -3.62 -33.83 -7.36
CA HIS A 634 -5.03 -33.44 -7.39
C HIS A 634 -5.21 -31.92 -7.53
N PHE A 635 -4.41 -31.13 -6.79
CA PHE A 635 -4.45 -29.68 -6.88
C PHE A 635 -3.94 -29.17 -8.23
N LEU A 636 -2.89 -29.80 -8.77
CA LEU A 636 -2.38 -29.49 -10.11
C LEU A 636 -3.47 -29.63 -11.18
N ASP A 637 -4.19 -30.75 -11.17
CA ASP A 637 -5.28 -31.02 -12.13
C ASP A 637 -6.42 -30.00 -11.96
N PHE A 638 -6.79 -29.68 -10.72
CA PHE A 638 -7.79 -28.66 -10.39
C PHE A 638 -7.38 -27.27 -10.88
N ALA A 639 -6.15 -26.83 -10.58
CA ALA A 639 -5.62 -25.53 -10.95
C ALA A 639 -5.57 -25.36 -12.48
N ASN A 640 -5.02 -26.35 -13.20
CA ASN A 640 -4.95 -26.33 -14.65
C ASN A 640 -6.33 -26.30 -15.30
N LYS A 641 -7.28 -27.07 -14.79
CA LYS A 641 -8.67 -27.05 -15.28
C LYS A 641 -9.27 -25.65 -15.15
N LEU A 642 -9.19 -25.04 -13.97
CA LEU A 642 -9.75 -23.71 -13.72
C LEU A 642 -9.11 -22.65 -14.62
N ILE A 643 -7.78 -22.67 -14.76
CA ILE A 643 -7.09 -21.68 -15.58
C ILE A 643 -7.45 -21.84 -17.06
N LEU A 644 -7.47 -23.07 -17.59
CA LEU A 644 -7.86 -23.32 -18.98
C LEU A 644 -9.31 -22.89 -19.26
N GLU A 645 -10.23 -23.16 -18.32
CA GLU A 645 -11.62 -22.71 -18.44
C GLU A 645 -11.74 -21.18 -18.40
N ALA A 646 -11.00 -20.50 -17.52
CA ALA A 646 -10.98 -19.05 -17.42
C ALA A 646 -10.32 -18.39 -18.65
N LEU A 647 -9.19 -18.92 -19.14
CA LEU A 647 -8.51 -18.44 -20.34
C LEU A 647 -9.39 -18.56 -21.59
N ARG A 648 -10.14 -19.66 -21.73
CA ARG A 648 -11.11 -19.82 -22.83
C ARG A 648 -12.15 -18.71 -22.88
N GLN A 649 -12.52 -18.15 -21.72
CA GLN A 649 -13.49 -17.06 -21.61
C GLN A 649 -12.83 -15.69 -21.78
N ALA A 650 -11.69 -15.46 -21.11
CA ALA A 650 -11.02 -14.15 -21.07
C ALA A 650 -10.14 -13.87 -22.30
N HIS A 651 -9.51 -14.88 -22.89
CA HIS A 651 -8.65 -14.75 -24.08
C HIS A 651 -8.72 -16.01 -24.96
N PRO A 652 -9.77 -16.15 -25.81
CA PRO A 652 -10.03 -17.39 -26.57
C PRO A 652 -8.89 -17.83 -27.52
N LEU A 653 -8.01 -16.92 -27.93
CA LEU A 653 -6.85 -17.22 -28.78
C LEU A 653 -5.77 -18.04 -28.03
N SER A 654 -5.78 -18.02 -26.70
CA SER A 654 -4.83 -18.76 -25.85
C SER A 654 -5.44 -20.00 -25.18
N LYS A 655 -6.58 -20.51 -25.68
CA LYS A 655 -7.42 -21.58 -25.10
C LYS A 655 -6.76 -22.95 -24.85
N GLU A 656 -5.57 -23.17 -25.39
CA GLU A 656 -4.80 -24.43 -25.28
C GLU A 656 -3.53 -24.27 -24.42
N ARG A 657 -3.26 -23.08 -23.86
CA ARG A 657 -2.09 -22.82 -23.03
C ARG A 657 -2.37 -23.16 -21.57
N SER A 658 -1.50 -23.97 -20.96
CA SER A 658 -1.55 -24.30 -19.53
C SER A 658 -0.46 -23.53 -18.79
N ASP A 659 -0.80 -22.98 -17.63
CA ASP A 659 0.11 -22.26 -16.74
C ASP A 659 1.10 -23.19 -16.03
N LEU A 660 0.77 -24.47 -15.88
CA LEU A 660 1.56 -25.44 -15.10
C LEU A 660 2.03 -26.56 -16.02
N GLU A 661 3.33 -26.55 -16.32
CA GLU A 661 3.99 -27.59 -17.10
C GLU A 661 4.76 -28.55 -16.19
N GLY A 662 4.49 -29.84 -16.32
CA GLY A 662 5.11 -30.87 -15.48
C GLY A 662 4.21 -32.10 -15.35
N PRO A 663 4.66 -33.15 -14.66
CA PRO A 663 5.70 -33.13 -13.64
C PRO A 663 7.14 -33.13 -14.19
N LEU A 664 8.07 -32.54 -13.43
CA LEU A 664 9.53 -32.69 -13.63
C LEU A 664 10.01 -34.14 -13.31
N ASN A 665 9.07 -35.02 -12.96
CA ASN A 665 9.14 -36.43 -12.54
C ASN A 665 9.93 -36.68 -11.26
N ILE A 666 9.19 -36.95 -10.18
CA ILE A 666 9.66 -37.63 -8.95
C ILE A 666 8.65 -38.74 -8.65
N GLU A 667 9.08 -40.01 -8.59
CA GLU A 667 8.22 -41.11 -8.16
C GLU A 667 8.04 -41.07 -6.63
N GLY A 668 6.79 -41.05 -6.16
CA GLY A 668 6.47 -41.19 -4.73
C GLY A 668 6.49 -39.91 -3.87
N CYS A 669 6.57 -38.72 -4.49
CA CYS A 669 6.49 -37.41 -3.82
C CYS A 669 5.49 -36.46 -4.53
N ASP A 670 5.11 -35.35 -3.89
CA ASP A 670 4.33 -34.29 -4.54
C ASP A 670 5.05 -33.81 -5.81
N PRO A 671 4.40 -33.79 -6.98
CA PRO A 671 5.06 -33.42 -8.22
C PRO A 671 5.61 -31.99 -8.17
N ALA A 672 6.90 -31.86 -8.46
CA ALA A 672 7.48 -30.58 -8.84
C ALA A 672 6.98 -30.22 -10.24
N VAL A 673 6.36 -29.06 -10.39
CA VAL A 673 5.90 -28.51 -11.66
C VAL A 673 6.48 -27.13 -11.89
N LEU A 674 6.51 -26.73 -13.15
CA LEU A 674 6.91 -25.39 -13.57
C LEU A 674 5.68 -24.54 -13.79
N TRP A 675 5.55 -23.49 -12.98
CA TRP A 675 4.57 -22.46 -13.20
C TRP A 675 5.10 -21.40 -14.16
N ARG A 676 4.51 -21.31 -15.35
CA ARG A 676 4.91 -20.40 -16.41
C ARG A 676 4.07 -19.12 -16.38
N LEU A 677 4.74 -17.96 -16.38
CA LEU A 677 4.13 -16.66 -16.66
C LEU A 677 4.63 -16.16 -18.02
N ASP A 678 3.79 -16.33 -19.04
CA ASP A 678 4.05 -15.91 -20.42
C ASP A 678 3.58 -14.47 -20.68
N CYS A 679 3.62 -14.01 -21.94
CA CYS A 679 3.14 -12.68 -22.32
C CYS A 679 1.63 -12.43 -22.09
N VAL A 680 0.85 -13.46 -21.75
CA VAL A 680 -0.57 -13.36 -21.41
C VAL A 680 -0.76 -13.45 -19.90
N LEU A 681 -0.23 -14.51 -19.29
CA LEU A 681 -0.42 -14.87 -17.89
C LEU A 681 0.43 -14.02 -16.95
N ASN A 682 1.45 -13.32 -17.43
CA ASN A 682 2.16 -12.36 -16.57
C ASN A 682 1.27 -11.15 -16.21
N TRP A 683 0.21 -10.87 -16.97
CA TRP A 683 -0.78 -9.86 -16.61
C TRP A 683 -1.65 -10.34 -15.43
N GLN A 684 -1.91 -9.43 -14.50
CA GLN A 684 -2.85 -9.61 -13.40
C GLN A 684 -4.20 -9.00 -13.74
N MET A 685 -5.25 -9.44 -13.04
CA MET A 685 -6.62 -8.95 -13.24
C MET A 685 -7.19 -9.29 -14.63
N LEU A 686 -6.62 -10.31 -15.29
CA LEU A 686 -7.17 -10.87 -16.52
C LEU A 686 -8.51 -11.57 -16.24
N ASP A 687 -8.51 -12.47 -15.26
CA ASP A 687 -9.68 -13.18 -14.78
C ASP A 687 -9.51 -13.47 -13.28
N ARG A 688 -10.60 -13.34 -12.53
CA ARG A 688 -10.56 -13.53 -11.07
C ARG A 688 -10.16 -14.96 -10.69
N THR A 689 -10.58 -15.96 -11.45
CA THR A 689 -10.25 -17.37 -11.22
C THR A 689 -8.76 -17.61 -11.35
N ILE A 690 -8.13 -17.04 -12.38
CA ILE A 690 -6.69 -17.14 -12.61
C ILE A 690 -5.94 -16.47 -11.46
N ASP A 691 -6.37 -15.29 -11.03
CA ASP A 691 -5.76 -14.58 -9.90
C ASP A 691 -5.85 -15.39 -8.58
N GLU A 692 -6.99 -16.03 -8.28
CA GLU A 692 -7.14 -16.87 -7.07
C GLU A 692 -6.25 -18.11 -7.11
N VAL A 693 -6.11 -18.76 -8.26
CA VAL A 693 -5.18 -19.88 -8.44
C VAL A 693 -3.74 -19.39 -8.27
N ARG A 694 -3.38 -18.25 -8.85
CA ARG A 694 -2.06 -17.60 -8.70
C ARG A 694 -1.71 -17.33 -7.23
N GLU A 695 -2.65 -16.82 -6.45
CA GLU A 695 -2.45 -16.59 -5.01
C GLU A 695 -2.21 -17.90 -4.24
N ALA A 696 -2.85 -19.00 -4.65
CA ALA A 696 -2.59 -20.32 -4.08
C ALA A 696 -1.22 -20.87 -4.49
N LEU A 697 -0.82 -20.72 -5.76
CA LEU A 697 0.50 -21.13 -6.25
C LEU A 697 1.64 -20.39 -5.53
N TRP A 698 1.49 -19.09 -5.31
CA TRP A 698 2.41 -18.31 -4.47
C TRP A 698 2.43 -18.79 -3.02
N ALA A 699 1.30 -19.21 -2.46
CA ALA A 699 1.26 -19.77 -1.12
C ALA A 699 2.00 -21.10 -1.01
N PHE A 700 1.87 -21.96 -2.02
CA PHE A 700 2.67 -23.19 -2.15
C PHE A 700 4.15 -22.89 -2.32
N HIS A 701 4.52 -21.98 -3.22
CA HIS A 701 5.90 -21.54 -3.42
C HIS A 701 6.54 -21.09 -2.10
N ARG A 702 5.91 -20.15 -1.38
CA ARG A 702 6.43 -19.62 -0.10
C ARG A 702 6.42 -20.62 1.04
N ALA A 703 5.48 -21.54 1.08
CA ALA A 703 5.46 -22.62 2.07
C ALA A 703 6.68 -23.53 1.94
N TYR A 704 7.29 -23.56 0.76
CA TYR A 704 8.30 -24.51 0.36
C TYR A 704 9.68 -23.89 0.07
N GLU A 705 9.75 -22.56 -0.12
CA GLU A 705 10.98 -21.77 -0.36
C GLU A 705 11.97 -21.78 0.83
N ARG A 706 11.50 -22.03 2.06
CA ARG A 706 12.31 -21.96 3.30
C ARG A 706 12.35 -23.23 4.13
N SER A 707 11.73 -24.32 3.66
CA SER A 707 11.49 -25.50 4.50
C SER A 707 12.61 -26.54 4.47
N ASN A 708 13.83 -26.18 4.04
CA ASN A 708 14.95 -27.13 3.82
C ASN A 708 15.38 -27.92 5.08
N LYS A 709 14.74 -27.71 6.24
CA LYS A 709 15.02 -28.38 7.52
C LYS A 709 13.80 -28.61 8.43
N VAL A 710 12.55 -28.49 7.96
CA VAL A 710 11.39 -28.44 8.89
C VAL A 710 10.32 -29.49 8.60
N ASP A 711 9.84 -30.10 9.70
CA ASP A 711 8.68 -30.99 9.83
C ASP A 711 7.56 -30.69 8.82
N PRO A 712 6.98 -31.70 8.12
CA PRO A 712 5.78 -31.56 7.30
C PRO A 712 4.67 -30.68 7.91
N ASP A 713 4.46 -30.75 9.23
CA ASP A 713 3.47 -29.94 9.94
C ASP A 713 3.76 -28.43 9.86
N HIS A 714 5.04 -28.03 9.80
CA HIS A 714 5.45 -26.64 9.64
C HIS A 714 5.17 -26.11 8.23
N SER A 715 5.38 -26.93 7.20
CA SER A 715 5.10 -26.55 5.81
C SER A 715 3.61 -26.30 5.59
N ILE A 716 2.75 -27.14 6.18
CA ILE A 716 1.30 -26.95 6.14
C ILE A 716 0.88 -25.69 6.91
N ASN A 717 1.46 -25.44 8.08
CA ASN A 717 1.15 -24.22 8.83
C ASN A 717 1.57 -22.96 8.05
N THR A 718 2.72 -23.01 7.39
CA THR A 718 3.20 -21.94 6.51
C THR A 718 2.29 -21.77 5.29
N LEU A 719 1.79 -22.87 4.72
CA LEU A 719 0.79 -22.84 3.64
C LEU A 719 -0.51 -22.18 4.10
N LYS A 720 -1.06 -22.58 5.26
CA LYS A 720 -2.26 -21.95 5.85
C LYS A 720 -2.06 -20.44 6.06
N THR A 721 -0.91 -20.06 6.59
CA THR A 721 -0.52 -18.65 6.76
C THR A 721 -0.48 -17.93 5.41
N ASN A 722 0.16 -18.47 4.38
CA ASN A 722 0.23 -17.79 3.09
C ASN A 722 -1.12 -17.81 2.34
N LEU A 723 -1.94 -18.85 2.46
CA LEU A 723 -3.29 -18.90 1.88
C LEU A 723 -4.21 -17.83 2.48
N SER A 724 -3.98 -17.46 3.75
CA SER A 724 -4.70 -16.37 4.39
C SER A 724 -4.18 -14.98 3.99
N ARG A 725 -2.90 -14.87 3.62
CA ARG A 725 -2.23 -13.63 3.21
C ARG A 725 -2.45 -13.40 1.70
N ARG A 726 -3.65 -12.95 1.35
CA ARG A 726 -4.01 -12.65 -0.05
C ARG A 726 -3.57 -11.24 -0.45
N ALA A 727 -2.96 -11.11 -1.63
CA ALA A 727 -2.66 -9.81 -2.21
C ALA A 727 -3.93 -9.08 -2.71
N ILE A 728 -4.97 -9.82 -3.10
CA ILE A 728 -6.24 -9.25 -3.58
C ILE A 728 -7.35 -9.50 -2.57
N ARG A 729 -7.76 -8.45 -1.86
CA ARG A 729 -8.81 -8.48 -0.83
C ARG A 729 -10.20 -8.58 -1.48
N THR A 730 -11.02 -9.53 -1.04
CA THR A 730 -12.39 -9.79 -1.53
C THR A 730 -13.44 -8.89 -0.90
N SER A 731 -13.22 -8.44 0.34
CA SER A 731 -14.11 -7.52 1.05
C SER A 731 -13.30 -6.51 1.86
N THR A 732 -13.86 -5.31 2.05
CA THR A 732 -13.41 -4.39 3.10
C THR A 732 -13.80 -5.00 4.44
N GLU A 733 -12.82 -5.39 5.25
CA GLU A 733 -13.07 -5.65 6.67
C GLU A 733 -13.77 -4.46 7.31
N ASP A 734 -14.42 -4.68 8.46
CA ASP A 734 -14.72 -3.57 9.34
C ASP A 734 -13.39 -2.91 9.75
N GLU A 735 -13.12 -1.77 9.15
CA GLU A 735 -11.93 -0.94 9.32
C GLU A 735 -11.66 -0.66 10.80
N MET A 736 -12.71 -0.54 11.61
CA MET A 736 -12.60 -0.30 13.05
C MET A 736 -12.10 -1.54 13.81
N ASP A 737 -12.58 -2.73 13.45
CA ASP A 737 -12.10 -3.99 14.04
C ASP A 737 -10.63 -4.27 13.70
N ALA A 738 -10.20 -3.94 12.48
CA ALA A 738 -8.80 -4.01 12.09
C ALA A 738 -7.94 -3.05 12.91
N PHE A 739 -8.42 -1.82 13.10
CA PHE A 739 -7.71 -0.83 13.91
C PHE A 739 -7.60 -1.22 15.38
N VAL A 740 -8.67 -1.70 16.01
CA VAL A 740 -8.67 -2.21 17.40
C VAL A 740 -7.61 -3.26 17.60
N ARG A 741 -7.52 -4.23 16.69
CA ARG A 741 -6.50 -5.29 16.73
C ARG A 741 -5.11 -4.73 16.57
N TRP A 742 -4.91 -3.84 15.61
CA TRP A 742 -3.61 -3.21 15.36
C TRP A 742 -3.11 -2.44 16.59
N VAL A 743 -3.98 -1.71 17.27
CA VAL A 743 -3.66 -0.99 18.52
C VAL A 743 -3.39 -1.94 19.67
N GLY A 744 -4.22 -2.97 19.83
CA GLY A 744 -4.09 -3.94 20.90
C GLY A 744 -2.90 -4.89 20.75
N ARG A 745 -2.37 -5.10 19.55
CA ARG A 745 -1.35 -6.13 19.30
C ARG A 745 -0.11 -5.91 20.16
N LYS A 746 0.22 -6.89 21.00
CA LYS A 746 1.45 -6.91 21.79
C LYS A 746 2.64 -7.22 20.86
N PRO A 747 3.74 -6.45 20.91
CA PRO A 747 4.99 -6.84 20.28
C PRO A 747 5.45 -8.21 20.80
N TYR A 748 6.22 -8.95 20.01
CA TYR A 748 6.70 -10.27 20.42
C TYR A 748 7.48 -10.21 21.75
N HIS A 749 8.25 -9.13 21.96
CA HIS A 749 8.98 -8.85 23.19
C HIS A 749 8.29 -7.79 24.06
N SER A 750 7.71 -8.23 25.18
CA SER A 750 7.28 -7.36 26.27
C SER A 750 8.31 -7.26 27.40
N GLU A 751 9.12 -8.30 27.61
CA GLU A 751 9.96 -8.46 28.82
C GLU A 751 11.45 -8.23 28.57
N THR A 752 11.91 -8.42 27.33
CA THR A 752 13.30 -8.15 26.93
C THR A 752 13.43 -6.88 26.11
N LYS A 753 14.58 -6.23 26.29
CA LYS A 753 14.95 -4.95 25.68
C LYS A 753 16.10 -5.10 24.66
N LEU A 754 16.69 -6.31 24.57
CA LEU A 754 17.61 -6.70 23.51
C LEU A 754 16.86 -7.47 22.41
N ASN A 755 17.36 -7.44 21.18
CA ASN A 755 16.74 -8.13 20.05
C ASN A 755 16.75 -9.67 20.26
N ALA A 756 15.66 -10.38 19.94
CA ALA A 756 15.54 -11.85 19.94
C ALA A 756 16.78 -12.59 19.45
N VAL A 757 17.50 -12.03 18.47
CA VAL A 757 18.66 -12.73 17.91
C VAL A 757 19.79 -12.88 18.93
N TRP A 758 19.98 -11.90 19.83
CA TRP A 758 20.91 -12.05 20.96
C TRP A 758 20.46 -13.15 21.93
N GLN A 759 19.15 -13.31 22.15
CA GLN A 759 18.61 -14.36 23.02
C GLN A 759 18.59 -15.75 22.38
N MET A 760 18.38 -15.85 21.06
CA MET A 760 18.48 -17.13 20.35
C MET A 760 19.92 -17.63 20.30
N GLU A 761 20.91 -16.73 20.36
CA GLU A 761 22.32 -17.08 20.49
C GLU A 761 22.63 -17.58 21.92
N GLU A 762 22.10 -16.92 22.96
CA GLU A 762 22.21 -17.40 24.35
C GLU A 762 21.48 -18.74 24.59
N MET A 763 20.34 -18.98 23.95
CA MET A 763 19.63 -20.26 24.00
C MET A 763 20.19 -21.31 23.03
N GLY A 764 21.07 -20.91 22.11
CA GLY A 764 21.71 -21.78 21.12
C GLY A 764 22.95 -22.51 21.66
N ASP A 765 23.48 -22.06 22.80
CA ASP A 765 24.69 -22.61 23.42
C ASP A 765 24.35 -23.26 24.78
N GLY A 766 23.49 -24.29 24.74
CA GLY A 766 23.40 -25.29 25.80
C GLY A 766 22.01 -25.51 26.38
N GLY A 767 21.47 -26.70 26.14
CA GLY A 767 20.45 -27.30 27.01
C GLY A 767 19.11 -27.55 26.33
N ASP A 768 18.86 -28.83 26.04
CA ASP A 768 17.54 -29.40 25.79
C ASP A 768 16.56 -28.96 26.90
N GLY A 769 15.60 -28.10 26.56
CA GLY A 769 14.71 -27.45 27.53
C GLY A 769 13.27 -27.44 27.03
N GLY A 770 12.51 -28.46 27.41
CA GLY A 770 11.08 -28.56 27.14
C GLY A 770 10.29 -27.40 27.75
N PHE A 771 9.26 -26.96 27.03
CA PHE A 771 8.25 -26.05 27.53
C PHE A 771 7.61 -26.63 28.79
N SER A 772 7.84 -26.01 29.96
CA SER A 772 7.01 -26.26 31.14
C SER A 772 5.68 -25.52 30.96
N GLU A 773 4.61 -26.29 30.78
CA GLU A 773 3.23 -25.82 30.94
C GLU A 773 3.02 -25.43 32.40
N ASP A 774 2.58 -24.19 32.60
CA ASP A 774 2.17 -23.63 33.90
C ASP A 774 0.75 -24.16 34.19
N ASP A 775 0.66 -25.33 34.81
CA ASP A 775 -0.56 -25.84 35.41
C ASP A 775 -0.69 -25.27 36.82
N GLY A 776 -1.65 -24.36 36.99
CA GLY A 776 -2.07 -23.88 38.30
C GLY A 776 -2.76 -25.00 39.07
N GLU A 777 -2.10 -25.51 40.11
CA GLU A 777 -2.75 -26.22 41.22
C GLU A 777 -2.65 -25.40 42.50
N GLU A 778 -3.82 -25.15 43.10
CA GLU A 778 -4.00 -24.63 44.44
C GLU A 778 -3.34 -25.58 45.45
N GLY A 779 -2.36 -25.08 46.21
CA GLY A 779 -1.72 -25.79 47.31
C GLY A 779 -1.63 -24.91 48.54
N GLU A 780 -2.41 -25.25 49.55
CA GLU A 780 -2.41 -24.66 50.89
C GLU A 780 -1.04 -24.79 51.60
N SER A 781 -0.87 -23.93 52.62
CA SER A 781 0.26 -23.82 53.54
C SER A 781 0.91 -25.14 53.99
N ASP A 782 2.24 -25.17 54.08
CA ASP A 782 2.94 -25.03 55.37
C ASP A 782 4.47 -25.11 55.23
N GLY A 783 5.16 -24.43 56.15
CA GLY A 783 6.36 -24.99 56.79
C GLY A 783 7.70 -24.82 56.08
N SER A 784 8.37 -23.72 56.38
CA SER A 784 9.83 -23.63 56.42
C SER A 784 10.43 -24.66 57.40
N GLU A 785 11.49 -25.39 57.00
CA GLU A 785 12.72 -25.64 57.77
C GLU A 785 13.71 -26.56 57.00
N GLY A 786 15.01 -26.27 57.12
CA GLY A 786 16.14 -27.17 56.77
C GLY A 786 16.81 -26.89 55.42
N GLU A 787 17.88 -26.07 55.36
CA GLU A 787 19.30 -26.42 55.58
C GLU A 787 20.06 -26.78 54.29
N GLU A 788 21.14 -26.01 54.05
CA GLU A 788 22.44 -26.27 53.38
C GLU A 788 22.47 -27.31 52.22
N TRP A 789 23.00 -27.01 51.03
CA TRP A 789 24.35 -26.51 50.69
C TRP A 789 24.38 -25.86 49.31
#